data_AF-A0A9Q1IIK8-F1
#
_entry.id   AF-A0A9Q1IIK8-F1
#
_cell.length_a   1.000
_cell.length_b   1.000
_cell.length_c   1.000
_cell.angle_alpha   90.00
_cell.angle_beta   90.00
_cell.angle_gamma   90.00
#
_symmetry.space_group_name_H-M   'P 1'
#
loop_
_entity.id
_entity.type
_entity.pdbx_description
1 polymer ?
#
loop_
_entity_poly.entity_id
_entity_poly.type
_entity_poly.pdbx_seq_one_letter_code
_entity_poly.pdbx_strand_id
1 'polypeptide(L)'
;MARPAALDWTVIILTCQHKDSVYAFQRELEVRQQRGSLPKGALLLTVADPQERLGSGGATLNALLVAAEHLSARAGHTVVTADVLENAYILILHTGRDFPWDSCGRAFCWLAVQEAAWPVERPVCCLDLQLSILTHQVCCGSPPGVWVCSTDMILQFPSSPAMSWDGFYGVRVLSLPGEVTYATSHGVYLTDEQVKCTGFGGRKSSDQQYFGRGSRRFPWSSRSALPPEGPRACAIRLFTVGLELSTLSRAPQLALPNDIIIQGHRVQLGELQLTVFTVLGTHDDLEASLDDPSATILNQQWTDFYKRTGIQPGDLGGSGGDGDARPRLHDVRLFPVFQPRGGAVGLEGVEWLLGGAGGGAWEAERWRAAWRLSLREVLSCTDQQGALRWREELFYRAARRRAGDALRGRTDRSLLPSIRAAVLGGQQEALLRTLDSVAAVSSEDLGAGRPLTPRGAPALALLERGDLPGGVQALAEERQNWKSRPDLLLRAARHYEGAGQVLLRQAVMSAQRFVSIGQGKVPPIGEWQEVECPARLDLSGGWSDTPPIAFERGGAVVNVAIQVGSRRPIGARARRIKEPRLLLVSSGGGRDCQVATETVCLTLQDLEDHCQPHAPGALLKAVCLCSGLVTFPSQQPLGQQLLQRWGGGVELRSWSLLPHGSGMGTSSILAGALLAAVYRCTGRTFDTDSLIHAVLHLEQILTTGGGWQDQVGGLVGGVKIARSRPCLPLKVEVEKLDLSKDFLLSLQQRLLLVYTGKTRLARNLLQDVVRSWYGRLPSIVENTEELVSNAEECARACVEGSLPRLGVCLDRYWQQKKAMAPGCEPAAVRSMMAALRPLTLGQSLAGAGGGGFLFLLTREPLQEDRVRQVLSNTQGLGDLSVHSVEIDMEGISLRPRAESPA
;
A
#
# COMPACT_ATOMS: atom_id res chain seq x y z
N MET A 1 15.22 -8.00 -15.92
CA MET A 1 14.60 -8.82 -16.98
C MET A 1 13.09 -8.74 -16.79
N ALA A 2 12.32 -8.46 -17.84
CA ALA A 2 10.87 -8.42 -17.77
C ALA A 2 10.33 -9.83 -17.48
N ARG A 3 9.37 -9.97 -16.55
CA ARG A 3 8.66 -11.24 -16.34
C ARG A 3 7.96 -11.62 -17.66
N PRO A 4 7.97 -12.91 -18.09
CA PRO A 4 7.19 -13.33 -19.24
C PRO A 4 5.70 -12.99 -19.02
N ALA A 5 5.02 -12.59 -20.10
CA ALA A 5 3.58 -12.29 -20.04
C ALA A 5 2.81 -13.54 -19.58
N ALA A 6 1.86 -13.34 -18.67
CA ALA A 6 1.00 -14.41 -18.17
C ALA A 6 0.15 -15.01 -19.30
N LEU A 7 -0.12 -16.32 -19.23
CA LEU A 7 -1.06 -16.96 -20.16
C LEU A 7 -2.48 -16.44 -19.93
N ASP A 8 -3.22 -16.18 -21.01
CA ASP A 8 -4.64 -15.81 -20.94
C ASP A 8 -5.52 -17.03 -21.22
N TRP A 9 -6.27 -17.47 -20.20
CA TRP A 9 -7.11 -18.66 -20.30
C TRP A 9 -8.42 -18.36 -21.02
N THR A 10 -8.81 -19.21 -21.98
CA THR A 10 -10.13 -19.17 -22.61
C THR A 10 -11.19 -19.74 -21.68
N VAL A 11 -10.90 -20.89 -21.05
CA VAL A 11 -11.82 -21.58 -20.14
C VAL A 11 -11.05 -22.10 -18.92
N ILE A 12 -11.60 -21.89 -17.73
CA ILE A 12 -11.12 -22.52 -16.49
C ILE A 12 -12.27 -23.33 -15.91
N ILE A 13 -12.02 -24.61 -15.68
CA ILE A 13 -13.01 -25.59 -15.23
C ILE A 13 -12.57 -26.16 -13.90
N LEU A 14 -13.45 -26.13 -12.90
CA LEU A 14 -13.28 -26.86 -11.65
C LEU A 14 -14.26 -28.02 -11.64
N THR A 15 -13.78 -29.26 -11.65
CA THR A 15 -14.67 -30.43 -11.54
C THR A 15 -14.98 -30.72 -10.08
N CYS A 16 -16.16 -31.23 -9.79
CA CYS A 16 -16.57 -31.62 -8.43
C CYS A 16 -17.38 -32.92 -8.45
N GLN A 17 -17.28 -33.71 -7.39
CA GLN A 17 -17.96 -35.01 -7.32
C GLN A 17 -19.48 -34.86 -7.11
N HIS A 18 -19.89 -33.83 -6.36
CA HIS A 18 -21.27 -33.65 -5.91
C HIS A 18 -21.95 -32.49 -6.64
N LYS A 19 -23.18 -32.71 -7.11
CA LYS A 19 -23.97 -31.69 -7.81
C LYS A 19 -24.22 -30.45 -6.96
N ASP A 20 -24.41 -30.63 -5.65
CA ASP A 20 -24.69 -29.53 -4.73
C ASP A 20 -23.47 -28.59 -4.53
N SER A 21 -22.25 -29.09 -4.81
CA SER A 21 -21.02 -28.28 -4.77
C SER A 21 -20.92 -27.28 -5.91
N VAL A 22 -21.60 -27.54 -7.05
CA VAL A 22 -21.46 -26.76 -8.29
C VAL A 22 -21.69 -25.28 -8.04
N TYR A 23 -22.78 -24.92 -7.38
CA TYR A 23 -23.14 -23.53 -7.14
C TYR A 23 -22.16 -22.82 -6.18
N ALA A 24 -21.74 -23.51 -5.12
CA ALA A 24 -20.80 -22.94 -4.14
C ALA A 24 -19.43 -22.67 -4.77
N PHE A 25 -18.92 -23.62 -5.54
CA PHE A 25 -17.61 -23.52 -6.18
C PHE A 25 -17.61 -22.56 -7.38
N GLN A 26 -18.71 -22.52 -8.15
CA GLN A 26 -18.88 -21.55 -9.23
C GLN A 26 -18.80 -20.12 -8.69
N ARG A 27 -19.51 -19.83 -7.58
CA ARG A 27 -19.46 -18.53 -6.92
C ARG A 27 -18.04 -18.17 -6.46
N GLU A 28 -17.27 -19.13 -5.97
CA GLU A 28 -15.88 -18.92 -5.55
C GLU A 28 -14.94 -18.59 -6.72
N LEU A 29 -15.16 -19.17 -7.90
CA LEU A 29 -14.44 -18.82 -9.13
C LEU A 29 -14.81 -17.39 -9.59
N GLU A 30 -16.09 -17.04 -9.56
CA GLU A 30 -16.58 -15.70 -9.92
C GLU A 30 -16.04 -14.62 -8.99
N VAL A 31 -16.02 -14.86 -7.67
CA VAL A 31 -15.42 -13.94 -6.69
C VAL A 31 -13.93 -13.73 -7.00
N ARG A 32 -13.20 -14.79 -7.38
CA ARG A 32 -11.79 -14.68 -7.81
C ARG A 32 -11.63 -13.86 -9.07
N GLN A 33 -12.53 -13.99 -10.04
CA GLN A 33 -12.54 -13.17 -11.25
C GLN A 33 -12.83 -11.70 -10.96
N GLN A 34 -13.82 -11.42 -10.11
CA GLN A 34 -14.18 -10.06 -9.69
C GLN A 34 -13.02 -9.37 -8.94
N ARG A 35 -12.26 -10.16 -8.15
CA ARG A 35 -11.05 -9.69 -7.46
C ARG A 35 -9.80 -9.58 -8.34
N GLY A 36 -9.88 -9.96 -9.61
CA GLY A 36 -8.77 -9.93 -10.55
C GLY A 36 -7.73 -11.04 -10.33
N SER A 37 -8.09 -12.09 -9.59
CA SER A 37 -7.27 -13.31 -9.47
C SER A 37 -7.33 -14.16 -10.74
N LEU A 38 -8.42 -14.05 -11.49
CA LEU A 38 -8.66 -14.76 -12.74
C LEU A 38 -8.93 -13.75 -13.87
N PRO A 39 -8.59 -14.07 -15.13
CA PRO A 39 -8.85 -13.19 -16.26
C PRO A 39 -10.34 -12.90 -16.44
N LYS A 40 -10.72 -11.64 -16.70
CA LYS A 40 -12.12 -11.23 -16.90
C LYS A 40 -12.76 -11.86 -18.15
N GLY A 41 -11.95 -12.18 -19.16
CA GLY A 41 -12.42 -12.80 -20.41
C GLY A 41 -12.64 -14.30 -20.31
N ALA A 42 -12.02 -14.97 -19.33
CA ALA A 42 -12.09 -16.41 -19.16
C ALA A 42 -13.52 -16.87 -18.85
N LEU A 43 -13.98 -17.91 -19.54
CA LEU A 43 -15.19 -18.63 -19.15
C LEU A 43 -14.89 -19.50 -17.93
N LEU A 44 -15.64 -19.32 -16.85
CA LEU A 44 -15.47 -20.07 -15.60
C LEU A 44 -16.59 -21.09 -15.46
N LEU A 45 -16.24 -22.36 -15.37
CA LEU A 45 -17.19 -23.47 -15.28
C LEU A 45 -16.91 -24.32 -14.05
N THR A 46 -17.96 -24.70 -13.35
CA THR A 46 -17.91 -25.76 -12.35
C THR A 46 -18.74 -26.92 -12.86
N VAL A 47 -18.13 -28.09 -12.98
CA VAL A 47 -18.74 -29.26 -13.62
C VAL A 47 -18.84 -30.40 -12.63
N ALA A 48 -20.05 -30.85 -12.35
CA ALA A 48 -20.26 -32.06 -11.54
C ALA A 48 -19.95 -33.32 -12.35
N ASP A 49 -19.39 -34.33 -11.68
CA ASP A 49 -19.23 -35.65 -12.27
C ASP A 49 -20.63 -36.27 -12.52
N PRO A 50 -20.89 -36.85 -13.72
CA PRO A 50 -22.19 -37.46 -14.03
C PRO A 50 -22.51 -38.69 -13.18
N GLN A 51 -21.50 -39.32 -12.57
CA GLN A 51 -21.64 -40.47 -11.66
C GLN A 51 -20.58 -40.40 -10.56
N GLU A 52 -20.89 -40.89 -9.36
CA GLU A 52 -19.90 -41.02 -8.31
C GLU A 52 -18.78 -41.99 -8.72
N ARG A 53 -17.53 -41.64 -8.38
CA ARG A 53 -16.32 -42.44 -8.67
C ARG A 53 -16.04 -42.66 -10.17
N LEU A 54 -16.50 -41.76 -11.04
CA LEU A 54 -16.21 -41.76 -12.48
C LEU A 54 -14.71 -41.81 -12.82
N GLY A 55 -13.87 -41.21 -11.97
CA GLY A 55 -12.42 -41.07 -12.18
C GLY A 55 -12.06 -39.84 -13.03
N SER A 56 -10.80 -39.41 -12.94
CA SER A 56 -10.31 -38.15 -13.56
C SER A 56 -10.44 -38.13 -15.08
N GLY A 57 -10.23 -39.25 -15.76
CA GLY A 57 -10.37 -39.35 -17.22
C GLY A 57 -11.80 -39.07 -17.68
N GLY A 58 -12.79 -39.71 -17.06
CA GLY A 58 -14.20 -39.48 -17.38
C GLY A 58 -14.65 -38.06 -17.02
N ALA A 59 -14.20 -37.53 -15.87
CA ALA A 59 -14.47 -36.15 -15.47
C ALA A 59 -13.86 -35.13 -16.46
N THR A 60 -12.67 -35.41 -17.00
CA THR A 60 -12.01 -34.59 -18.03
C THR A 60 -12.83 -34.54 -19.31
N LEU A 61 -13.28 -35.69 -19.82
CA LEU A 61 -14.09 -35.74 -21.04
C LEU A 61 -15.43 -35.01 -20.88
N ASN A 62 -16.09 -35.18 -19.73
CA ASN A 62 -17.31 -34.46 -19.41
C ASN A 62 -17.08 -32.94 -19.35
N ALA A 63 -16.01 -32.51 -18.67
CA ALA A 63 -15.62 -31.10 -18.60
C ALA A 63 -15.36 -30.49 -19.99
N LEU A 64 -14.70 -31.22 -20.89
CA LEU A 64 -14.45 -30.77 -22.26
C LEU A 64 -15.73 -30.66 -23.09
N LEU A 65 -16.67 -31.59 -22.93
CA LEU A 65 -17.97 -31.52 -23.58
C LEU A 65 -18.73 -30.26 -23.16
N VAL A 66 -18.81 -30.00 -21.85
CA VAL A 66 -19.48 -28.81 -21.30
C VAL A 66 -18.79 -27.52 -21.76
N ALA A 67 -17.45 -27.52 -21.86
CA ALA A 67 -16.71 -26.38 -22.41
C ALA A 67 -17.03 -26.14 -23.89
N ALA A 68 -17.05 -27.21 -24.71
CA ALA A 68 -17.37 -27.13 -26.13
C ALA A 68 -18.79 -26.61 -26.35
N GLU A 69 -19.77 -27.01 -25.53
CA GLU A 69 -21.14 -26.49 -25.55
C GLU A 69 -21.18 -24.97 -25.33
N HIS A 70 -20.53 -24.48 -24.27
CA HIS A 70 -20.54 -23.06 -23.94
C HIS A 70 -19.77 -22.22 -24.96
N LEU A 71 -18.64 -22.72 -25.46
CA LEU A 71 -17.86 -22.05 -26.50
C LEU A 71 -18.61 -22.02 -27.83
N SER A 72 -19.28 -23.11 -28.21
CA SER A 72 -20.13 -23.18 -29.40
C SER A 72 -21.26 -22.17 -29.33
N ALA A 73 -21.94 -22.08 -28.17
CA ALA A 73 -22.99 -21.09 -27.94
C ALA A 73 -22.46 -19.65 -28.00
N ARG A 74 -21.29 -19.36 -27.41
CA ARG A 74 -20.64 -18.03 -27.49
C ARG A 74 -20.23 -17.66 -28.90
N ALA A 75 -19.86 -18.63 -29.73
CA ALA A 75 -19.55 -18.45 -31.14
C ALA A 75 -20.79 -18.38 -32.06
N GLY A 76 -22.01 -18.54 -31.51
CA GLY A 76 -23.26 -18.47 -32.25
C GLY A 76 -23.61 -19.74 -33.03
N HIS A 77 -22.97 -20.87 -32.73
CA HIS A 77 -23.32 -22.16 -33.33
C HIS A 77 -24.59 -22.74 -32.70
N THR A 78 -25.42 -23.40 -33.52
CA THR A 78 -26.66 -24.07 -33.08
C THR A 78 -26.45 -25.52 -32.63
N VAL A 79 -25.26 -26.07 -32.88
CA VAL A 79 -24.84 -27.42 -32.49
C VAL A 79 -23.46 -27.36 -31.84
N VAL A 80 -23.14 -28.35 -30.99
CA VAL A 80 -21.81 -28.47 -30.39
C VAL A 80 -20.82 -28.86 -31.48
N THR A 81 -19.76 -28.06 -31.66
CA THR A 81 -18.64 -28.37 -32.56
C THR A 81 -17.33 -28.46 -31.77
N ALA A 82 -16.41 -29.32 -32.22
CA ALA A 82 -15.07 -29.41 -31.66
C ALA A 82 -14.15 -28.27 -32.14
N ASP A 83 -14.49 -27.59 -33.24
CA ASP A 83 -13.67 -26.55 -33.86
C ASP A 83 -13.37 -25.38 -32.90
N VAL A 84 -14.30 -25.09 -31.99
CA VAL A 84 -14.12 -24.04 -30.97
C VAL A 84 -13.02 -24.36 -29.94
N LEU A 85 -12.52 -25.60 -29.92
CA LEU A 85 -11.43 -26.02 -29.04
C LEU A 85 -10.04 -25.81 -29.66
N GLU A 86 -9.92 -25.66 -30.98
CA GLU A 86 -8.62 -25.62 -31.68
C GLU A 86 -7.72 -24.46 -31.22
N ASN A 87 -8.32 -23.30 -30.94
CA ASN A 87 -7.61 -22.11 -30.50
C ASN A 87 -7.84 -21.78 -29.01
N ALA A 88 -8.42 -22.71 -28.25
CA ALA A 88 -8.78 -22.48 -26.87
C ALA A 88 -7.66 -22.88 -25.90
N TYR A 89 -7.42 -22.03 -24.90
CA TYR A 89 -6.60 -22.36 -23.73
C TYR A 89 -7.54 -22.82 -22.61
N ILE A 90 -7.56 -24.12 -22.34
CA ILE A 90 -8.50 -24.74 -21.39
C ILE A 90 -7.72 -25.29 -20.21
N LEU A 91 -8.06 -24.84 -19.00
CA LEU A 91 -7.55 -25.39 -17.75
C LEU A 91 -8.63 -26.18 -17.02
N ILE A 92 -8.37 -27.45 -16.73
CA ILE A 92 -9.24 -28.34 -15.96
C ILE A 92 -8.56 -28.66 -14.63
N LEU A 93 -9.22 -28.29 -13.55
CA LEU A 93 -8.79 -28.51 -12.17
C LEU A 93 -9.72 -29.52 -11.51
N HIS A 94 -9.18 -30.67 -11.12
CA HIS A 94 -9.96 -31.68 -10.40
C HIS A 94 -9.92 -31.42 -8.89
N THR A 95 -11.09 -31.33 -8.23
CA THR A 95 -11.15 -31.23 -6.75
C THR A 95 -10.71 -32.51 -6.05
N GLY A 96 -10.72 -33.63 -6.78
CA GLY A 96 -10.40 -34.95 -6.24
C GLY A 96 -11.50 -35.50 -5.35
N ARG A 97 -11.15 -36.49 -4.53
CA ARG A 97 -12.05 -37.15 -3.58
C ARG A 97 -12.36 -36.25 -2.38
N ASP A 98 -13.48 -36.53 -1.72
CA ASP A 98 -13.85 -35.88 -0.46
C ASP A 98 -12.68 -35.88 0.54
N PHE A 99 -12.47 -34.73 1.18
CA PHE A 99 -11.41 -34.52 2.14
C PHE A 99 -12.02 -34.40 3.54
N PRO A 100 -11.85 -35.41 4.41
CA PRO A 100 -12.57 -35.45 5.68
C PRO A 100 -12.29 -34.28 6.64
N TRP A 101 -11.18 -33.58 6.41
CA TRP A 101 -10.70 -32.48 7.24
C TRP A 101 -11.06 -31.09 6.69
N ASP A 102 -11.75 -31.00 5.54
CA ASP A 102 -12.32 -29.74 5.03
C ASP A 102 -13.61 -30.04 4.25
N SER A 103 -14.72 -29.42 4.68
CA SER A 103 -16.03 -29.61 4.06
C SER A 103 -16.12 -29.20 2.59
N CYS A 104 -15.22 -28.36 2.11
CA CYS A 104 -15.16 -27.87 0.72
C CYS A 104 -14.04 -28.55 -0.08
N GLY A 105 -13.41 -29.59 0.46
CA GLY A 105 -12.30 -30.28 -0.20
C GLY A 105 -10.97 -29.52 -0.13
N ARG A 106 -9.91 -30.16 -0.61
CA ARG A 106 -8.53 -29.62 -0.53
C ARG A 106 -8.34 -28.33 -1.32
N ALA A 107 -9.09 -28.16 -2.41
CA ALA A 107 -9.03 -26.98 -3.26
C ALA A 107 -9.18 -25.68 -2.46
N PHE A 108 -10.07 -25.66 -1.46
CA PHE A 108 -10.44 -24.47 -0.69
C PHE A 108 -9.85 -24.42 0.72
N CYS A 109 -8.88 -25.31 1.04
CA CYS A 109 -8.11 -25.21 2.27
C CYS A 109 -7.30 -23.91 2.30
N TRP A 110 -7.56 -23.05 3.29
CA TRP A 110 -6.87 -21.77 3.42
C TRP A 110 -5.41 -21.95 3.86
N LEU A 111 -4.54 -21.15 3.26
CA LEU A 111 -3.12 -21.13 3.49
C LEU A 111 -2.71 -19.80 4.12
N ALA A 112 -1.75 -19.85 5.04
CA ALA A 112 -1.19 -18.67 5.68
C ALA A 112 -0.18 -17.96 4.76
N VAL A 113 -0.59 -17.69 3.51
CA VAL A 113 0.23 -16.99 2.52
C VAL A 113 -0.26 -15.55 2.44
N GLN A 114 0.66 -14.61 2.60
CA GLN A 114 0.39 -13.19 2.41
C GLN A 114 1.47 -12.63 1.48
N GLU A 115 1.05 -12.13 0.31
CA GLU A 115 1.95 -11.46 -0.62
C GLU A 115 1.68 -9.96 -0.59
N ALA A 116 2.65 -9.17 -0.12
CA ALA A 116 2.53 -7.72 0.01
C ALA A 116 2.35 -7.02 -1.36
N ALA A 117 2.75 -7.67 -2.45
CA ALA A 117 2.67 -7.13 -3.80
C ALA A 117 1.26 -7.22 -4.43
N TRP A 118 0.31 -7.93 -3.81
CA TRP A 118 -1.00 -8.09 -4.42
C TRP A 118 -1.84 -6.81 -4.37
N PRO A 119 -2.50 -6.44 -5.48
CA PRO A 119 -3.30 -5.23 -5.55
C PRO A 119 -4.55 -5.29 -4.65
N VAL A 120 -5.01 -6.49 -4.29
CA VAL A 120 -6.19 -6.75 -3.46
C VAL A 120 -5.82 -7.84 -2.45
N GLU A 121 -6.08 -7.58 -1.16
CA GLU A 121 -5.90 -8.61 -0.14
C GLU A 121 -6.98 -9.68 -0.32
N ARG A 122 -6.60 -10.96 -0.22
CA ARG A 122 -7.52 -12.08 -0.46
C ARG A 122 -7.13 -13.29 0.40
N PRO A 123 -8.10 -14.15 0.75
CA PRO A 123 -7.75 -15.48 1.22
C PRO A 123 -7.04 -16.24 0.10
N VAL A 124 -6.08 -17.07 0.48
CA VAL A 124 -5.33 -17.94 -0.43
C VAL A 124 -5.66 -19.36 -0.07
N CYS A 125 -6.05 -20.17 -1.06
CA CYS A 125 -6.18 -21.61 -0.87
C CYS A 125 -5.33 -22.39 -1.88
N CYS A 126 -5.34 -23.72 -1.78
CA CYS A 126 -4.60 -24.61 -2.68
C CYS A 126 -4.92 -24.32 -4.16
N LEU A 127 -6.20 -24.06 -4.46
CA LEU A 127 -6.66 -23.66 -5.80
C LEU A 127 -5.92 -22.41 -6.31
N ASP A 128 -5.77 -21.38 -5.48
CA ASP A 128 -5.12 -20.12 -5.86
C ASP A 128 -3.63 -20.31 -6.16
N LEU A 129 -2.94 -21.16 -5.39
CA LEU A 129 -1.54 -21.50 -5.66
C LEU A 129 -1.39 -22.23 -7.00
N GLN A 130 -2.27 -23.20 -7.29
CA GLN A 130 -2.24 -23.95 -8.54
C GLN A 130 -2.47 -23.03 -9.74
N LEU A 131 -3.51 -22.19 -9.67
CA LEU A 131 -3.80 -21.20 -10.69
C LEU A 131 -2.61 -20.28 -10.95
N SER A 132 -1.97 -19.77 -9.90
CA SER A 132 -0.83 -18.88 -10.02
C SER A 132 0.36 -19.57 -10.71
N ILE A 133 0.71 -20.79 -10.30
CA ILE A 133 1.84 -21.54 -10.85
C ILE A 133 1.61 -21.87 -12.32
N LEU A 134 0.43 -22.39 -12.66
CA LEU A 134 0.11 -22.77 -14.04
C LEU A 134 0.09 -21.55 -14.96
N THR A 135 -0.54 -20.46 -14.52
CA THR A 135 -0.71 -19.24 -15.33
C THR A 135 0.58 -18.46 -15.54
N HIS A 136 1.45 -18.39 -14.53
CA HIS A 136 2.61 -17.50 -14.53
C HIS A 136 3.97 -18.19 -14.70
N GLN A 137 4.05 -19.51 -14.50
CA GLN A 137 5.32 -20.23 -14.53
C GLN A 137 5.32 -21.37 -15.56
N VAL A 138 4.32 -22.25 -15.53
CA VAL A 138 4.36 -23.51 -16.29
C VAL A 138 3.83 -23.35 -17.72
N CYS A 139 2.67 -22.72 -17.88
CA CYS A 139 1.96 -22.67 -19.16
C CYS A 139 2.32 -21.43 -20.01
N CYS A 140 3.19 -20.55 -19.49
CA CYS A 140 3.66 -19.37 -20.22
C CYS A 140 4.31 -19.78 -21.55
N GLY A 141 3.81 -19.24 -22.66
CA GLY A 141 4.30 -19.55 -24.01
C GLY A 141 3.80 -20.87 -24.61
N SER A 142 2.91 -21.60 -23.93
CA SER A 142 2.32 -22.83 -24.47
C SER A 142 1.39 -22.56 -25.68
N PRO A 143 1.26 -23.51 -26.63
CA PRO A 143 0.25 -23.45 -27.67
C PRO A 143 -1.18 -23.66 -27.10
N PRO A 144 -2.25 -23.30 -27.84
CA PRO A 144 -3.61 -23.64 -27.47
C PRO A 144 -3.78 -25.13 -27.19
N GLY A 145 -4.64 -25.47 -26.23
CA GLY A 145 -4.84 -26.86 -25.80
C GLY A 145 -5.42 -27.00 -24.40
N VAL A 146 -5.42 -28.24 -23.93
CA VAL A 146 -6.04 -28.64 -22.66
C VAL A 146 -4.97 -28.94 -21.61
N TRP A 147 -5.09 -28.28 -20.47
CA TRP A 147 -4.28 -28.47 -19.29
C TRP A 147 -5.12 -29.15 -18.21
N VAL A 148 -4.65 -30.27 -17.67
CA VAL A 148 -5.34 -31.00 -16.61
C VAL A 148 -4.45 -31.06 -15.38
N CYS A 149 -4.97 -30.61 -14.25
CA CYS A 149 -4.24 -30.63 -12.98
C CYS A 149 -5.18 -30.99 -11.83
N SER A 150 -4.62 -31.57 -10.77
CA SER A 150 -5.37 -31.85 -9.54
C SER A 150 -5.13 -30.76 -8.51
N THR A 151 -6.16 -30.40 -7.76
CA THR A 151 -6.08 -29.39 -6.68
C THR A 151 -5.64 -29.97 -5.34
N ASP A 152 -5.44 -31.30 -5.26
CA ASP A 152 -5.02 -32.01 -4.04
C ASP A 152 -3.51 -32.01 -3.78
N MET A 153 -2.74 -31.39 -4.69
CA MET A 153 -1.29 -31.21 -4.60
C MET A 153 -0.93 -29.74 -4.38
N ILE A 154 0.26 -29.48 -3.84
CA ILE A 154 0.90 -28.17 -3.87
C ILE A 154 2.11 -28.30 -4.78
N LEU A 155 2.08 -27.63 -5.93
CA LEU A 155 3.22 -27.65 -6.86
C LEU A 155 4.31 -26.68 -6.38
N GLN A 156 5.57 -27.08 -6.55
CA GLN A 156 6.73 -26.21 -6.35
C GLN A 156 7.61 -26.30 -7.60
N PHE A 157 7.82 -25.17 -8.26
CA PHE A 157 8.69 -25.06 -9.43
C PHE A 157 9.83 -24.07 -9.13
N PRO A 158 11.01 -24.26 -9.74
CA PRO A 158 12.04 -23.23 -9.74
C PRO A 158 11.52 -21.98 -10.45
N SER A 159 12.02 -20.80 -10.05
CA SER A 159 11.57 -19.50 -10.57
C SER A 159 11.69 -19.33 -12.09
N SER A 160 12.51 -20.16 -12.73
CA SER A 160 12.62 -20.30 -14.18
C SER A 160 12.67 -21.80 -14.51
N PRO A 161 11.53 -22.46 -14.74
CA PRO A 161 11.54 -23.85 -15.16
C PRO A 161 12.23 -23.95 -16.53
N ALA A 162 13.15 -24.91 -16.69
CA ALA A 162 13.83 -25.17 -17.96
C ALA A 162 12.88 -25.89 -18.94
N MET A 163 11.77 -25.24 -19.30
CA MET A 163 10.74 -25.76 -20.20
C MET A 163 10.58 -24.79 -21.38
N SER A 164 10.74 -25.31 -22.60
CA SER A 164 10.37 -24.60 -23.83
C SER A 164 9.14 -25.25 -24.47
N TRP A 165 8.29 -24.40 -25.04
CA TRP A 165 7.10 -24.76 -25.81
C TRP A 165 7.30 -24.57 -27.33
N ASP A 166 8.49 -24.16 -27.74
CA ASP A 166 8.80 -23.86 -29.14
C ASP A 166 8.64 -25.13 -30.00
N GLY A 167 7.76 -25.06 -31.01
CA GLY A 167 7.50 -26.18 -31.92
C GLY A 167 6.83 -27.41 -31.29
N PHE A 168 6.28 -27.28 -30.07
CA PHE A 168 5.64 -28.41 -29.40
C PHE A 168 4.27 -28.78 -30.01
N TYR A 169 4.06 -30.07 -30.30
CA TYR A 169 2.78 -30.67 -30.67
C TYR A 169 2.64 -32.05 -30.00
N GLY A 170 1.46 -32.37 -29.48
CA GLY A 170 1.16 -33.67 -28.83
C GLY A 170 0.89 -33.56 -27.33
N VAL A 171 1.17 -34.62 -26.58
CA VAL A 171 0.90 -34.72 -25.13
C VAL A 171 2.20 -34.57 -24.35
N ARG A 172 2.19 -33.68 -23.35
CA ARG A 172 3.30 -33.53 -22.40
C ARG A 172 2.80 -33.86 -21.00
N VAL A 173 3.59 -34.65 -20.29
CA VAL A 173 3.35 -35.03 -18.90
C VAL A 173 4.45 -34.41 -18.05
N LEU A 174 4.08 -33.81 -16.93
CA LEU A 174 5.02 -33.29 -15.96
C LEU A 174 5.17 -34.31 -14.82
N SER A 175 6.39 -34.80 -14.63
CA SER A 175 6.76 -35.67 -13.52
C SER A 175 7.77 -34.96 -12.62
N LEU A 176 7.72 -35.27 -11.32
CA LEU A 176 8.65 -34.75 -10.32
C LEU A 176 9.51 -35.91 -9.80
N PRO A 177 10.84 -35.77 -9.73
CA PRO A 177 11.67 -36.80 -9.10
C PRO A 177 11.34 -36.88 -7.60
N GLY A 178 11.20 -38.10 -7.09
CA GLY A 178 10.87 -38.35 -5.69
C GLY A 178 11.47 -39.66 -5.19
N GLU A 179 11.54 -39.82 -3.86
CA GLU A 179 12.01 -41.06 -3.25
C GLU A 179 11.06 -42.23 -3.55
N VAL A 180 11.59 -43.46 -3.59
CA VAL A 180 10.80 -44.68 -3.80
C VAL A 180 9.70 -44.82 -2.75
N THR A 181 9.98 -44.43 -1.50
CA THR A 181 9.01 -44.39 -0.40
C THR A 181 7.83 -43.47 -0.71
N TYR A 182 8.08 -42.27 -1.24
CA TYR A 182 7.06 -41.32 -1.68
C TYR A 182 6.26 -41.86 -2.89
N ALA A 183 6.97 -42.48 -3.84
CA ALA A 183 6.41 -43.05 -5.06
C ALA A 183 5.39 -44.18 -4.79
N THR A 184 5.55 -44.96 -3.71
CA THR A 184 4.60 -46.05 -3.35
C THR A 184 3.16 -45.59 -3.13
N SER A 185 2.97 -44.29 -2.86
CA SER A 185 1.67 -43.69 -2.60
C SER A 185 1.13 -42.88 -3.79
N HIS A 186 1.85 -42.77 -4.90
CA HIS A 186 1.50 -41.94 -6.07
C HIS A 186 1.58 -42.76 -7.37
N GLY A 187 1.07 -42.19 -8.47
CA GLY A 187 1.28 -42.77 -9.80
C GLY A 187 2.72 -42.52 -10.26
N VAL A 188 3.37 -43.53 -10.84
CA VAL A 188 4.75 -43.44 -11.34
C VAL A 188 4.77 -43.71 -12.83
N TYR A 189 5.53 -42.89 -13.56
CA TYR A 189 5.81 -43.08 -14.98
C TYR A 189 7.08 -43.92 -15.13
N LEU A 190 7.01 -44.99 -15.91
CA LEU A 190 8.19 -45.73 -16.33
C LEU A 190 8.62 -45.23 -17.71
N THR A 191 9.85 -44.75 -17.81
CA THR A 191 10.46 -44.30 -19.06
C THR A 191 11.55 -45.27 -19.50
N ASP A 192 11.66 -45.53 -20.80
CA ASP A 192 12.82 -46.23 -21.36
C ASP A 192 14.05 -45.31 -21.51
N GLU A 193 15.17 -45.86 -21.99
CA GLU A 193 16.41 -45.12 -22.28
C GLU A 193 16.23 -44.03 -23.36
N GLN A 194 15.10 -44.02 -24.09
CA GLN A 194 14.74 -43.02 -25.09
C GLN A 194 13.67 -42.02 -24.60
N VAL A 195 13.37 -42.00 -23.29
CA VAL A 195 12.39 -41.09 -22.63
C VAL A 195 10.95 -41.27 -23.16
N LYS A 196 10.62 -42.42 -23.73
CA LYS A 196 9.22 -42.77 -24.03
C LYS A 196 8.60 -43.44 -22.81
N CYS A 197 7.40 -42.98 -22.44
CA CYS A 197 6.63 -43.62 -21.37
C CYS A 197 6.18 -45.01 -21.82
N THR A 198 6.68 -46.06 -21.18
CA THR A 198 6.43 -47.47 -21.55
C THR A 198 5.32 -48.11 -20.70
N GLY A 199 4.90 -47.48 -19.61
CA GLY A 199 3.79 -47.95 -18.79
C GLY A 199 3.43 -47.02 -17.63
N PHE A 200 2.23 -47.22 -17.09
CA PHE A 200 1.71 -46.54 -15.90
C PHE A 200 1.66 -47.52 -14.73
N GLY A 201 2.40 -47.23 -13.65
CA GLY A 201 2.31 -48.00 -12.41
C GLY A 201 1.15 -47.49 -11.54
N GLY A 202 0.08 -48.28 -11.41
CA GLY A 202 -1.02 -48.00 -10.49
C GLY A 202 -0.73 -48.47 -9.06
N ARG A 203 -1.45 -47.91 -8.07
CA ARG A 203 -1.55 -48.53 -6.74
C ARG A 203 -2.14 -49.93 -6.92
N LYS A 204 -1.27 -50.94 -6.85
CA LYS A 204 -1.48 -52.41 -7.00
C LYS A 204 -1.09 -52.96 -8.37
N SER A 205 0.10 -53.55 -8.42
CA SER A 205 0.35 -54.85 -9.03
C SER A 205 1.55 -55.48 -8.31
N SER A 206 1.35 -56.68 -7.80
CA SER A 206 2.26 -57.47 -6.96
C SER A 206 3.48 -58.06 -7.69
N ASP A 207 3.72 -57.69 -8.95
CA ASP A 207 4.71 -58.33 -9.82
C ASP A 207 5.83 -57.39 -10.28
N GLN A 208 6.40 -56.61 -9.35
CA GLN A 208 7.79 -56.15 -9.44
C GLN A 208 8.43 -56.27 -8.05
N GLN A 209 9.51 -57.03 -7.97
CA GLN A 209 10.19 -57.48 -6.76
C GLN A 209 10.61 -56.33 -5.83
N TYR A 210 10.44 -56.59 -4.53
CA TYR A 210 10.82 -55.79 -3.35
C TYR A 210 10.04 -54.47 -3.16
N PHE A 211 9.06 -54.47 -2.26
CA PHE A 211 9.00 -53.66 -1.02
C PHE A 211 7.71 -53.99 -0.24
N GLY A 212 7.85 -54.21 1.07
CA GLY A 212 6.80 -54.71 1.97
C GLY A 212 5.65 -53.73 2.21
N ARG A 213 4.51 -54.28 2.69
CA ARG A 213 3.33 -53.53 3.14
C ARG A 213 3.73 -52.47 4.17
N GLY A 214 3.70 -51.20 3.78
CA GLY A 214 3.76 -50.04 4.67
C GLY A 214 2.36 -49.50 4.94
N SER A 215 2.03 -49.31 6.21
CA SER A 215 0.82 -48.64 6.69
C SER A 215 0.67 -47.25 6.07
N ARG A 216 -0.57 -46.82 5.80
CA ARG A 216 -0.89 -45.48 5.32
C ARG A 216 -0.63 -44.46 6.44
N ARG A 217 0.60 -43.98 6.55
CA ARG A 217 0.93 -42.76 7.30
C ARG A 217 1.19 -41.66 6.29
N PHE A 218 0.38 -40.61 6.30
CA PHE A 218 0.67 -39.37 5.58
C PHE A 218 1.84 -38.67 6.29
N PRO A 219 3.04 -38.55 5.69
CA PRO A 219 4.11 -37.78 6.27
C PRO A 219 4.03 -36.36 5.72
N TRP A 220 3.42 -35.44 6.48
CA TRP A 220 3.77 -34.03 6.34
C TRP A 220 5.13 -33.80 7.03
N SER A 221 6.19 -34.35 6.45
CA SER A 221 7.55 -34.06 6.86
C SER A 221 8.53 -34.26 5.71
N SER A 222 8.49 -33.39 4.71
CA SER A 222 9.64 -33.15 3.84
C SER A 222 10.41 -31.95 4.40
N ARG A 223 11.55 -32.22 5.06
CA ARG A 223 12.55 -31.19 5.37
C ARG A 223 13.22 -30.81 4.05
N SER A 224 12.87 -29.67 3.49
CA SER A 224 13.73 -28.93 2.55
C SER A 224 13.83 -27.48 3.05
N ALA A 225 15.03 -26.93 2.92
CA ALA A 225 15.55 -25.81 3.69
C ALA A 225 14.65 -24.57 3.73
N LEU A 226 14.03 -24.34 4.88
CA LEU A 226 13.56 -23.04 5.34
C LEU A 226 14.49 -22.58 6.48
N PRO A 227 14.79 -21.27 6.61
CA PRO A 227 15.65 -20.76 7.66
C PRO A 227 15.10 -21.14 9.05
N PRO A 228 15.98 -21.34 10.07
CA PRO A 228 15.63 -21.99 11.33
C PRO A 228 14.65 -21.20 12.24
N GLU A 229 14.12 -20.07 11.78
CA GLU A 229 13.12 -19.25 12.49
C GLU A 229 11.92 -18.87 11.59
N GLY A 230 11.51 -19.77 10.69
CA GLY A 230 10.23 -19.73 9.98
C GLY A 230 9.12 -20.50 10.74
N PRO A 231 7.83 -20.18 10.53
CA PRO A 231 6.77 -20.54 11.46
C PRO A 231 6.72 -22.05 11.59
N ARG A 232 6.90 -22.55 12.83
CA ARG A 232 6.47 -23.89 13.21
C ARG A 232 5.16 -24.12 12.49
N ALA A 233 5.12 -25.13 11.59
CA ALA A 233 3.91 -25.56 10.90
C ALA A 233 2.78 -25.33 11.89
N CYS A 234 1.84 -24.43 11.57
CA CYS A 234 0.77 -24.08 12.50
C CYS A 234 0.24 -25.42 12.99
N ALA A 235 0.61 -25.80 14.21
CA ALA A 235 -0.10 -26.79 14.97
C ALA A 235 -1.42 -26.08 15.14
N ILE A 236 -2.35 -26.33 14.22
CA ILE A 236 -3.69 -25.79 14.30
C ILE A 236 -4.28 -26.53 15.48
N ARG A 237 -4.03 -25.96 16.67
CA ARG A 237 -4.30 -26.54 17.99
C ARG A 237 -5.79 -26.67 18.30
N LEU A 238 -6.65 -26.29 17.36
CA LEU A 238 -8.08 -26.52 17.36
C LEU A 238 -8.61 -25.98 16.02
N PHE A 239 -9.29 -26.78 15.22
CA PHE A 239 -10.00 -26.30 14.03
C PHE A 239 -11.46 -26.00 14.40
N THR A 240 -11.72 -25.10 15.35
CA THR A 240 -13.09 -24.72 15.71
C THR A 240 -13.72 -23.86 14.63
N VAL A 241 -14.15 -24.49 13.54
CA VAL A 241 -15.16 -23.90 12.66
C VAL A 241 -16.50 -23.98 13.40
N GLY A 242 -17.05 -22.82 13.76
CA GLY A 242 -18.39 -22.74 14.36
C GLY A 242 -18.52 -23.05 15.86
N LEU A 243 -17.42 -23.20 16.60
CA LEU A 243 -17.42 -23.44 18.06
C LEU A 243 -16.84 -22.22 18.79
N GLU A 244 -17.66 -21.51 19.57
CA GLU A 244 -17.15 -20.53 20.53
C GLU A 244 -16.64 -21.27 21.77
N LEU A 245 -15.33 -21.25 22.02
CA LEU A 245 -14.73 -21.90 23.19
C LEU A 245 -15.31 -21.39 24.52
N SER A 246 -15.83 -20.15 24.55
CA SER A 246 -16.56 -19.58 25.69
C SER A 246 -17.89 -20.26 26.00
N THR A 247 -18.47 -21.02 25.05
CA THR A 247 -19.74 -21.74 25.23
C THR A 247 -19.58 -23.13 25.83
N LEU A 248 -18.34 -23.65 25.88
CA LEU A 248 -18.01 -24.88 26.60
C LEU A 248 -17.85 -24.53 28.08
N SER A 249 -18.85 -24.91 28.88
CA SER A 249 -18.92 -24.61 30.32
C SER A 249 -17.70 -25.05 31.14
N ARG A 250 -16.83 -25.90 30.59
CA ARG A 250 -15.62 -26.43 31.24
C ARG A 250 -14.34 -26.35 30.39
N ALA A 251 -14.36 -25.64 29.25
CA ALA A 251 -13.20 -25.56 28.33
C ALA A 251 -11.85 -25.14 28.95
N PRO A 252 -11.75 -24.30 30.01
CA PRO A 252 -10.46 -23.99 30.62
C PRO A 252 -9.77 -25.19 31.29
N GLN A 253 -10.49 -26.31 31.51
CA GLN A 253 -10.00 -27.51 32.20
C GLN A 253 -9.77 -28.72 31.27
N LEU A 254 -10.29 -28.71 30.03
CA LEU A 254 -9.96 -29.75 29.05
C LEU A 254 -8.57 -29.45 28.46
N ALA A 255 -7.53 -30.09 28.99
CA ALA A 255 -6.21 -30.11 28.36
C ALA A 255 -6.27 -30.94 27.07
N LEU A 256 -6.75 -30.34 25.97
CA LEU A 256 -6.84 -31.02 24.68
C LEU A 256 -5.43 -31.34 24.17
N PRO A 257 -5.08 -32.61 23.93
CA PRO A 257 -3.78 -32.97 23.39
C PRO A 257 -3.65 -32.49 21.93
N ASN A 258 -2.42 -32.22 21.48
CA ASN A 258 -2.13 -31.55 20.19
C ASN A 258 -2.43 -32.41 18.95
N ASP A 259 -2.98 -33.60 19.14
CA ASP A 259 -3.20 -34.66 18.14
C ASP A 259 -4.69 -34.97 17.96
N ILE A 260 -5.59 -34.12 18.48
CA ILE A 260 -7.04 -34.23 18.31
C ILE A 260 -7.57 -33.09 17.44
N ILE A 261 -8.44 -33.44 16.50
CA ILE A 261 -9.11 -32.55 15.57
C ILE A 261 -10.60 -32.51 15.94
N ILE A 262 -11.09 -31.30 16.23
CA ILE A 262 -12.51 -31.01 16.42
C ILE A 262 -12.94 -30.09 15.29
N GLN A 263 -13.97 -30.47 14.53
CA GLN A 263 -14.48 -29.67 13.42
C GLN A 263 -16.00 -29.54 13.50
N GLY A 264 -16.50 -28.31 13.40
CA GLY A 264 -17.93 -28.04 13.31
C GLY A 264 -18.39 -27.96 11.87
N HIS A 265 -19.49 -28.65 11.58
CA HIS A 265 -20.13 -28.75 10.29
C HIS A 265 -21.54 -28.18 10.41
N ARG A 266 -21.89 -27.24 9.51
CA ARG A 266 -23.29 -26.85 9.31
C ARG A 266 -23.87 -27.79 8.28
N VAL A 267 -24.80 -28.64 8.71
CA VAL A 267 -25.42 -29.63 7.83
C VAL A 267 -26.85 -29.21 7.51
N GLN A 268 -27.23 -29.40 6.25
CA GLN A 268 -28.57 -29.18 5.76
C GLN A 268 -29.24 -30.53 5.46
N LEU A 269 -30.30 -30.82 6.20
CA LEU A 269 -31.09 -32.05 6.04
C LEU A 269 -32.53 -31.65 5.72
N GLY A 270 -32.85 -31.59 4.43
CA GLY A 270 -34.09 -30.98 3.96
C GLY A 270 -34.15 -29.49 4.30
N GLU A 271 -35.15 -29.08 5.07
CA GLU A 271 -35.31 -27.70 5.57
C GLU A 271 -34.57 -27.44 6.89
N LEU A 272 -34.06 -28.48 7.55
CA LEU A 272 -33.37 -28.35 8.84
C LEU A 272 -31.91 -27.92 8.63
N GLN A 273 -31.53 -26.85 9.32
CA GLN A 273 -30.15 -26.37 9.44
C GLN A 273 -29.62 -26.75 10.81
N LEU A 274 -28.65 -27.66 10.85
CA LEU A 274 -28.17 -28.28 12.07
C LEU A 274 -26.64 -28.13 12.18
N THR A 275 -26.13 -28.29 13.39
CA THR A 275 -24.68 -28.29 13.63
C THR A 275 -24.25 -29.68 14.08
N VAL A 276 -23.17 -30.19 13.52
CA VAL A 276 -22.54 -31.45 13.91
C VAL A 276 -21.06 -31.19 14.20
N PHE A 277 -20.56 -31.71 15.31
CA PHE A 277 -19.13 -31.66 15.62
C PHE A 277 -18.53 -33.05 15.40
N THR A 278 -17.52 -33.11 14.54
CA THR A 278 -16.69 -34.29 14.38
C THR A 278 -15.48 -34.18 15.30
N VAL A 279 -15.10 -35.29 15.92
CA VAL A 279 -13.96 -35.38 16.83
C VAL A 279 -13.16 -36.60 16.41
N LEU A 280 -11.92 -36.37 15.98
CA LEU A 280 -11.04 -37.39 15.39
C LEU A 280 -9.60 -37.17 15.85
N GLY A 281 -8.81 -38.24 15.90
CA GLY A 281 -7.38 -38.17 16.13
C GLY A 281 -6.58 -38.00 14.84
N THR A 282 -5.42 -37.35 14.90
CA THR A 282 -4.52 -37.17 13.75
C THR A 282 -3.96 -38.47 13.19
N HIS A 283 -4.02 -39.56 13.96
CA HIS A 283 -3.50 -40.88 13.58
C HIS A 283 -4.61 -41.88 13.20
N ASP A 284 -5.87 -41.46 13.21
CA ASP A 284 -6.99 -42.34 12.88
C ASP A 284 -7.04 -42.63 11.37
N ASP A 285 -7.06 -43.91 10.99
CA ASP A 285 -7.27 -44.34 9.61
C ASP A 285 -8.77 -44.48 9.30
N LEU A 286 -9.31 -43.50 8.57
CA LEU A 286 -10.72 -43.42 8.21
C LEU A 286 -11.18 -44.56 7.27
N GLU A 287 -10.24 -45.18 6.54
CA GLU A 287 -10.54 -46.30 5.63
C GLU A 287 -10.35 -47.67 6.29
N ALA A 288 -9.77 -47.73 7.48
CA ALA A 288 -9.58 -48.99 8.21
C ALA A 288 -10.93 -49.57 8.65
N SER A 289 -11.02 -50.90 8.58
CA SER A 289 -12.15 -51.66 9.12
C SER A 289 -12.13 -51.56 10.65
N LEU A 290 -13.29 -51.46 11.31
CA LEU A 290 -13.32 -51.41 12.78
C LEU A 290 -12.72 -52.67 13.44
N ASP A 291 -12.75 -53.81 12.74
CA ASP A 291 -12.16 -55.08 13.19
C ASP A 291 -10.63 -55.15 12.99
N ASP A 292 -10.01 -54.16 12.33
CA ASP A 292 -8.55 -54.12 12.17
C ASP A 292 -7.91 -53.79 13.53
N PRO A 293 -6.99 -54.61 14.06
CA PRO A 293 -6.31 -54.33 15.33
C PRO A 293 -5.53 -53.02 15.35
N SER A 294 -5.21 -52.47 14.17
CA SER A 294 -4.52 -51.19 14.00
C SER A 294 -5.48 -49.98 13.85
N ALA A 295 -6.79 -50.19 13.80
CA ALA A 295 -7.77 -49.10 13.72
C ALA A 295 -7.88 -48.35 15.05
N THR A 296 -7.86 -47.02 14.98
CA THR A 296 -7.99 -46.13 16.13
C THR A 296 -9.12 -45.13 15.94
N ILE A 297 -9.61 -44.61 17.06
CA ILE A 297 -10.50 -43.45 17.14
C ILE A 297 -9.99 -42.56 18.27
N LEU A 298 -9.82 -41.27 18.03
CA LEU A 298 -9.17 -40.34 18.97
C LEU A 298 -7.75 -40.78 19.36
N ASN A 299 -7.00 -41.38 18.42
CA ASN A 299 -5.67 -41.94 18.64
C ASN A 299 -5.60 -43.11 19.65
N GLN A 300 -6.74 -43.68 20.06
CA GLN A 300 -6.82 -44.83 20.95
C GLN A 300 -7.45 -46.04 20.24
N GLN A 301 -7.14 -47.26 20.71
CA GLN A 301 -7.77 -48.46 20.18
C GLN A 301 -9.28 -48.45 20.47
N TRP A 302 -10.06 -49.01 19.55
CA TRP A 302 -11.51 -49.15 19.71
C TRP A 302 -11.92 -49.89 20.99
N THR A 303 -11.14 -50.90 21.40
CA THR A 303 -11.35 -51.66 22.64
C THR A 303 -11.33 -50.76 23.88
N ASP A 304 -10.37 -49.84 23.95
CA ASP A 304 -10.27 -48.88 25.06
C ASP A 304 -11.33 -47.80 24.97
N PHE A 305 -11.71 -47.41 23.74
CA PHE A 305 -12.80 -46.47 23.49
C PHE A 305 -14.14 -47.01 23.99
N TYR A 306 -14.47 -48.27 23.67
CA TYR A 306 -15.68 -48.92 24.15
C TYR A 306 -15.71 -49.07 25.66
N LYS A 307 -14.59 -49.48 26.30
CA LYS A 307 -14.50 -49.59 27.76
C LYS A 307 -14.73 -48.25 28.46
N ARG A 308 -14.16 -47.17 27.92
CA ARG A 308 -14.25 -45.83 28.50
C ARG A 308 -15.63 -45.21 28.33
N THR A 309 -16.21 -45.31 27.13
CA THR A 309 -17.48 -44.65 26.78
C THR A 309 -18.70 -45.52 27.09
N GLY A 310 -18.55 -46.83 27.23
CA GLY A 310 -19.68 -47.76 27.36
C GLY A 310 -20.46 -47.96 26.05
N ILE A 311 -19.98 -47.42 24.91
CA ILE A 311 -20.52 -47.67 23.57
C ILE A 311 -20.27 -49.13 23.18
N GLN A 312 -21.26 -49.78 22.58
CA GLN A 312 -21.16 -51.12 22.03
C GLN A 312 -21.02 -51.07 20.50
N PRO A 313 -20.36 -52.04 19.85
CA PRO A 313 -20.24 -52.07 18.39
C PRO A 313 -21.59 -51.97 17.64
N GLY A 314 -22.65 -52.58 18.18
CA GLY A 314 -24.01 -52.51 17.62
C GLY A 314 -24.66 -51.12 17.69
N ASP A 315 -24.19 -50.24 18.57
CA ASP A 315 -24.71 -48.88 18.69
C ASP A 315 -24.31 -47.99 17.50
N LEU A 316 -23.21 -48.32 16.82
CA LEU A 316 -22.60 -47.48 15.78
C LEU A 316 -23.38 -47.48 14.45
N GLY A 317 -24.31 -48.42 14.25
CA GLY A 317 -25.14 -48.54 13.04
C GLY A 317 -24.33 -48.88 11.78
N GLY A 318 -24.86 -49.74 10.92
CA GLY A 318 -24.16 -50.15 9.69
C GLY A 318 -24.64 -51.45 9.03
N SER A 319 -25.90 -51.83 9.19
CA SER A 319 -26.46 -53.01 8.50
C SER A 319 -27.26 -52.60 7.27
N GLY A 320 -26.78 -52.99 6.08
CA GLY A 320 -27.62 -53.23 4.89
C GLY A 320 -27.36 -52.30 3.72
N GLY A 321 -26.61 -52.77 2.72
CA GLY A 321 -26.48 -52.07 1.45
C GLY A 321 -25.49 -52.60 0.41
N ASP A 322 -24.67 -53.62 0.70
CA ASP A 322 -24.09 -54.54 -0.30
C ASP A 322 -23.38 -55.68 0.45
N GLY A 323 -23.60 -56.92 0.04
CA GLY A 323 -23.47 -58.13 0.86
C GLY A 323 -22.06 -58.59 1.32
N ASP A 324 -21.05 -57.73 1.46
CA ASP A 324 -19.73 -58.16 1.97
C ASP A 324 -18.81 -57.05 2.55
N ALA A 325 -19.30 -55.80 2.70
CA ALA A 325 -18.47 -54.68 3.14
C ALA A 325 -18.56 -54.46 4.66
N ARG A 326 -17.48 -54.79 5.38
CA ARG A 326 -17.32 -54.52 6.82
C ARG A 326 -17.34 -53.00 7.11
N PRO A 327 -17.90 -52.55 8.25
CA PRO A 327 -18.01 -51.14 8.56
C PRO A 327 -16.62 -50.52 8.75
N ARG A 328 -16.47 -49.27 8.28
CA ARG A 328 -15.25 -48.46 8.39
C ARG A 328 -15.54 -47.24 9.26
N LEU A 329 -14.51 -46.62 9.82
CA LEU A 329 -14.68 -45.41 10.64
C LEU A 329 -15.43 -44.29 9.90
N HIS A 330 -15.25 -44.19 8.58
CA HIS A 330 -15.97 -43.23 7.75
C HIS A 330 -17.50 -43.43 7.69
N ASP A 331 -17.98 -44.66 7.95
CA ASP A 331 -19.37 -45.07 7.71
C ASP A 331 -20.17 -45.30 9.01
N VAL A 332 -19.52 -45.25 10.18
CA VAL A 332 -20.18 -45.42 11.48
C VAL A 332 -20.82 -44.13 11.98
N ARG A 333 -22.03 -44.23 12.54
CA ARG A 333 -22.79 -43.09 13.08
C ARG A 333 -22.31 -42.72 14.48
N LEU A 334 -21.17 -42.03 14.52
CA LEU A 334 -20.52 -41.63 15.75
C LEU A 334 -20.96 -40.24 16.24
N PHE A 335 -21.29 -39.32 15.33
CA PHE A 335 -21.35 -37.88 15.63
C PHE A 335 -22.79 -37.42 15.90
N PRO A 336 -23.12 -36.99 17.13
CA PRO A 336 -24.45 -36.48 17.44
C PRO A 336 -24.78 -35.19 16.68
N VAL A 337 -26.05 -35.04 16.30
CA VAL A 337 -26.58 -33.81 15.71
C VAL A 337 -27.04 -32.89 16.84
N PHE A 338 -26.42 -31.70 16.93
CA PHE A 338 -26.68 -30.75 18.01
C PHE A 338 -27.88 -29.87 17.66
N GLN A 339 -28.92 -29.91 18.49
CA GLN A 339 -30.06 -29.00 18.42
C GLN A 339 -29.97 -27.97 19.55
N PRO A 340 -29.99 -26.66 19.26
CA PRO A 340 -29.82 -25.61 20.28
C PRO A 340 -30.91 -25.57 21.37
N ARG A 341 -32.06 -26.22 21.17
CA ARG A 341 -33.18 -26.25 22.13
C ARG A 341 -33.90 -27.61 22.07
N GLY A 342 -33.56 -28.52 22.98
CA GLY A 342 -34.33 -29.77 23.21
C GLY A 342 -33.76 -31.06 22.60
N GLY A 343 -32.55 -31.05 22.04
CA GLY A 343 -31.88 -32.28 21.61
C GLY A 343 -31.39 -33.13 22.80
N ALA A 344 -31.26 -34.45 22.60
CA ALA A 344 -30.78 -35.36 23.64
C ALA A 344 -29.35 -35.06 24.12
N VAL A 345 -28.51 -34.39 23.30
CA VAL A 345 -27.09 -34.08 23.58
C VAL A 345 -26.73 -32.67 23.11
N GLY A 346 -26.25 -31.82 24.02
CA GLY A 346 -25.61 -30.51 23.75
C GLY A 346 -24.08 -30.63 23.68
N LEU A 347 -23.34 -29.50 23.67
CA LEU A 347 -21.86 -29.50 23.56
C LEU A 347 -21.15 -30.35 24.63
N GLU A 348 -21.81 -30.64 25.75
CA GLU A 348 -21.34 -31.61 26.75
C GLU A 348 -21.01 -33.00 26.16
N GLY A 349 -21.71 -33.43 25.10
CA GLY A 349 -21.41 -34.72 24.45
C GLY A 349 -20.07 -34.73 23.70
N VAL A 350 -19.59 -33.57 23.24
CA VAL A 350 -18.24 -33.43 22.67
C VAL A 350 -17.20 -33.58 23.79
N GLU A 351 -17.44 -32.95 24.94
CA GLU A 351 -16.56 -33.06 26.12
C GLU A 351 -16.46 -34.51 26.61
N TRP A 352 -17.56 -35.27 26.60
CA TRP A 352 -17.58 -36.68 26.99
C TRP A 352 -16.84 -37.60 26.01
N LEU A 353 -17.01 -37.41 24.69
CA LEU A 353 -16.23 -38.14 23.68
C LEU A 353 -14.72 -37.93 23.88
N LEU A 354 -14.31 -36.75 24.35
CA LEU A 354 -12.93 -36.38 24.64
C LEU A 354 -12.41 -36.90 26.00
N GLY A 355 -13.27 -37.48 26.83
CA GLY A 355 -12.90 -38.02 28.15
C GLY A 355 -12.99 -37.00 29.30
N GLY A 356 -13.82 -35.96 29.17
CA GLY A 356 -14.09 -35.00 30.24
C GLY A 356 -14.67 -35.66 31.51
N ALA A 357 -14.27 -35.15 32.68
CA ALA A 357 -14.69 -35.69 33.98
C ALA A 357 -16.18 -35.44 34.24
N GLY A 358 -17.04 -36.41 33.94
CA GLY A 358 -18.48 -36.30 34.22
C GLY A 358 -19.40 -37.42 33.74
N GLY A 359 -19.07 -38.15 32.67
CA GLY A 359 -20.06 -39.03 32.02
C GLY A 359 -19.89 -40.52 32.30
N GLY A 360 -20.63 -41.05 33.27
CA GLY A 360 -20.86 -42.50 33.42
C GLY A 360 -21.86 -43.05 32.39
N ALA A 361 -22.53 -44.17 32.71
CA ALA A 361 -23.54 -44.80 31.85
C ALA A 361 -24.66 -43.85 31.36
N TRP A 362 -24.98 -42.82 32.15
CA TRP A 362 -25.97 -41.79 31.81
C TRP A 362 -25.64 -40.99 30.54
N GLU A 363 -24.38 -40.66 30.27
CA GLU A 363 -24.02 -39.96 29.03
C GLU A 363 -24.04 -40.87 27.80
N ALA A 364 -23.71 -42.15 27.97
CA ALA A 364 -23.85 -43.15 26.92
C ALA A 364 -25.32 -43.32 26.50
N GLU A 365 -26.26 -43.29 27.45
CA GLU A 365 -27.71 -43.34 27.17
C GLU A 365 -28.20 -42.11 26.39
N ARG A 366 -27.78 -40.90 26.80
CA ARG A 366 -28.09 -39.67 26.06
C ARG A 366 -27.51 -39.69 24.65
N TRP A 367 -26.26 -40.16 24.50
CA TRP A 367 -25.62 -40.32 23.20
C TRP A 367 -26.36 -41.33 22.31
N ARG A 368 -26.81 -42.47 22.85
CA ARG A 368 -27.62 -43.45 22.10
C ARG A 368 -28.96 -42.86 21.64
N ALA A 369 -29.60 -42.05 22.49
CA ALA A 369 -30.88 -41.39 22.20
C ALA A 369 -30.74 -40.22 21.21
N ALA A 370 -29.53 -39.69 21.00
CA ALA A 370 -29.30 -38.63 20.04
C ALA A 370 -29.38 -39.14 18.60
N TRP A 371 -29.90 -38.29 17.70
CA TRP A 371 -29.73 -38.49 16.27
C TRP A 371 -28.24 -38.35 15.93
N ARG A 372 -27.68 -39.35 15.25
CA ARG A 372 -26.25 -39.46 14.94
C ARG A 372 -26.03 -39.63 13.45
N LEU A 373 -24.97 -39.01 12.95
CA LEU A 373 -24.51 -39.12 11.57
C LEU A 373 -23.11 -39.73 11.53
N SER A 374 -22.84 -40.43 10.43
CA SER A 374 -21.49 -40.86 10.04
C SER A 374 -20.71 -39.71 9.43
N LEU A 375 -19.38 -39.85 9.35
CA LEU A 375 -18.53 -38.86 8.69
C LEU A 375 -18.95 -38.64 7.22
N ARG A 376 -19.31 -39.73 6.52
CA ARG A 376 -19.87 -39.69 5.17
C ARG A 376 -21.14 -38.82 5.09
N GLU A 377 -22.10 -39.08 5.98
CA GLU A 377 -23.36 -38.34 6.03
C GLU A 377 -23.12 -36.86 6.38
N VAL A 378 -22.20 -36.57 7.30
CA VAL A 378 -21.84 -35.18 7.64
C VAL A 378 -21.25 -34.45 6.44
N LEU A 379 -20.30 -35.05 5.71
CA LEU A 379 -19.65 -34.41 4.57
C LEU A 379 -20.62 -34.21 3.40
N SER A 380 -21.46 -35.21 3.10
CA SER A 380 -22.46 -35.12 2.02
C SER A 380 -23.59 -34.12 2.31
N CYS A 381 -23.94 -33.90 3.59
CA CYS A 381 -24.99 -32.96 3.97
C CYS A 381 -24.45 -31.57 4.38
N THR A 382 -23.15 -31.30 4.28
CA THR A 382 -22.60 -30.01 4.71
C THR A 382 -23.02 -28.87 3.77
N ASP A 383 -23.50 -27.76 4.32
CA ASP A 383 -23.68 -26.49 3.60
C ASP A 383 -22.31 -25.86 3.28
N GLN A 384 -21.73 -26.30 2.16
CA GLN A 384 -20.46 -25.79 1.66
C GLN A 384 -20.52 -24.29 1.37
N GLN A 385 -21.67 -23.78 0.89
CA GLN A 385 -21.83 -22.36 0.61
C GLN A 385 -21.79 -21.53 1.89
N GLY A 386 -22.47 -21.98 2.95
CA GLY A 386 -22.42 -21.37 4.28
C GLY A 386 -21.01 -21.41 4.87
N ALA A 387 -20.29 -22.52 4.71
CA ALA A 387 -18.92 -22.66 5.18
C ALA A 387 -17.97 -21.65 4.51
N LEU A 388 -18.00 -21.54 3.18
CA LEU A 388 -17.18 -20.59 2.42
C LEU A 388 -17.51 -19.13 2.77
N ARG A 389 -18.81 -18.78 2.86
CA ARG A 389 -19.26 -17.44 3.28
C ARG A 389 -18.79 -17.08 4.69
N TRP A 390 -18.85 -18.02 5.62
CA TRP A 390 -18.38 -17.79 7.00
C TRP A 390 -16.88 -17.53 7.04
N ARG A 391 -16.08 -18.28 6.27
CA ARG A 391 -14.64 -18.03 6.16
C ARG A 391 -14.39 -16.62 5.61
N GLU A 392 -15.08 -16.24 4.54
CA GLU A 392 -14.98 -14.90 3.97
C GLU A 392 -15.29 -13.78 4.99
N GLU A 393 -16.36 -13.92 5.79
CA GLU A 393 -16.67 -12.99 6.88
C GLU A 393 -15.54 -12.93 7.93
N LEU A 394 -14.95 -14.07 8.29
CA LEU A 394 -13.80 -14.12 9.20
C LEU A 394 -12.58 -13.39 8.61
N PHE A 395 -12.32 -13.53 7.32
CA PHE A 395 -11.27 -12.78 6.64
C PHE A 395 -11.48 -11.27 6.76
N TYR A 396 -12.70 -10.78 6.55
CA TYR A 396 -13.02 -9.36 6.68
C TYR A 396 -12.96 -8.85 8.13
N ARG A 397 -13.35 -9.67 9.11
CA ARG A 397 -13.13 -9.37 10.54
C ARG A 397 -11.64 -9.24 10.86
N ALA A 398 -10.85 -10.20 10.41
CA ALA A 398 -9.40 -10.17 10.61
C ALA A 398 -8.76 -8.98 9.89
N ALA A 399 -9.20 -8.64 8.67
CA ALA A 399 -8.72 -7.48 7.92
C ALA A 399 -9.00 -6.16 8.64
N ARG A 400 -10.21 -5.99 9.20
CA ARG A 400 -10.56 -4.82 10.02
C ARG A 400 -9.69 -4.72 11.27
N ARG A 401 -9.45 -5.84 11.95
CA ARG A 401 -8.55 -5.87 13.12
C ARG A 401 -7.13 -5.48 12.72
N ARG A 402 -6.58 -6.06 11.64
CA ARG A 402 -5.27 -5.71 11.09
C ARG A 402 -5.18 -4.23 10.72
N ALA A 403 -6.21 -3.65 10.12
CA ALA A 403 -6.25 -2.23 9.79
C ALA A 403 -6.22 -1.36 11.06
N GLY A 404 -7.00 -1.73 12.08
CA GLY A 404 -7.00 -1.05 13.37
C GLY A 404 -5.65 -1.16 14.09
N ASP A 405 -5.05 -2.35 14.10
CA ASP A 405 -3.75 -2.60 14.72
C ASP A 405 -2.63 -1.83 13.98
N ALA A 406 -2.67 -1.78 12.64
CA ALA A 406 -1.71 -1.06 11.82
C ALA A 406 -1.74 0.47 12.09
N LEU A 407 -2.93 1.04 12.26
CA LEU A 407 -3.09 2.47 12.54
C LEU A 407 -2.72 2.82 13.99
N ARG A 408 -3.17 2.03 14.96
CA ARG A 408 -2.80 2.23 16.37
C ARG A 408 -1.30 2.04 16.60
N GLY A 409 -0.72 1.05 15.93
CA GLY A 409 0.72 0.79 15.95
C GLY A 409 1.55 1.70 15.04
N ARG A 410 0.92 2.64 14.30
CA ARG A 410 1.57 3.56 13.35
C ARG A 410 2.54 2.87 12.37
N THR A 411 2.15 1.68 11.88
CA THR A 411 2.98 0.86 10.96
C THR A 411 2.88 1.33 9.50
N ASP A 412 3.89 1.05 8.68
CA ASP A 412 3.91 1.36 7.24
C ASP A 412 3.10 0.38 6.37
N ARG A 413 2.24 -0.43 6.98
CA ARG A 413 1.43 -1.38 6.22
C ARG A 413 0.39 -0.61 5.40
N SER A 414 0.49 -0.68 4.07
CA SER A 414 -0.54 -0.16 3.19
C SER A 414 -1.89 -0.83 3.46
N LEU A 415 -2.92 -0.01 3.68
CA LEU A 415 -4.30 -0.48 3.82
C LEU A 415 -5.00 -0.57 2.47
N LEU A 416 -4.39 -0.11 1.37
CA LEU A 416 -5.02 -0.07 0.06
C LEU A 416 -5.48 -1.45 -0.44
N PRO A 417 -4.69 -2.55 -0.31
CA PRO A 417 -5.17 -3.88 -0.67
C PRO A 417 -6.38 -4.33 0.15
N SER A 418 -6.40 -4.02 1.45
CA SER A 418 -7.52 -4.34 2.37
C SER A 418 -8.77 -3.51 2.06
N ILE A 419 -8.61 -2.23 1.72
CA ILE A 419 -9.71 -1.34 1.32
C ILE A 419 -10.33 -1.86 0.02
N ARG A 420 -9.53 -2.21 -0.98
CA ARG A 420 -10.04 -2.80 -2.23
C ARG A 420 -10.78 -4.11 -1.97
N ALA A 421 -10.22 -4.97 -1.11
CA ALA A 421 -10.88 -6.21 -0.73
C ALA A 421 -12.23 -5.97 -0.06
N ALA A 422 -12.32 -4.98 0.83
CA ALA A 422 -13.55 -4.60 1.50
C ALA A 422 -14.59 -4.05 0.52
N VAL A 423 -14.20 -3.17 -0.41
CA VAL A 423 -15.12 -2.63 -1.44
C VAL A 423 -15.67 -3.74 -2.34
N LEU A 424 -14.81 -4.64 -2.83
CA LEU A 424 -15.22 -5.75 -3.68
C LEU A 424 -16.12 -6.76 -2.95
N GLY A 425 -15.96 -6.89 -1.63
CA GLY A 425 -16.82 -7.74 -0.79
C GLY A 425 -18.03 -7.05 -0.17
N GLY A 426 -18.30 -5.78 -0.48
CA GLY A 426 -19.40 -5.03 0.14
C GLY A 426 -19.20 -4.71 1.64
N GLN A 427 -17.97 -4.80 2.16
CA GLN A 427 -17.60 -4.59 3.56
C GLN A 427 -17.01 -3.20 3.86
N GLN A 428 -17.05 -2.28 2.88
CA GLN A 428 -16.46 -0.94 3.02
C GLN A 428 -17.05 -0.15 4.21
N GLU A 429 -18.35 -0.28 4.49
CA GLU A 429 -19.00 0.41 5.61
C GLU A 429 -18.54 -0.08 6.98
N ALA A 430 -18.27 -1.39 7.08
CA ALA A 430 -17.75 -1.98 8.30
C ALA A 430 -16.29 -1.56 8.53
N LEU A 431 -15.50 -1.45 7.46
CA LEU A 431 -14.13 -0.94 7.50
C LEU A 431 -14.09 0.54 7.87
N LEU A 432 -14.88 1.40 7.21
CA LEU A 432 -14.95 2.83 7.50
C LEU A 432 -15.29 3.11 8.96
N ARG A 433 -16.26 2.38 9.55
CA ARG A 433 -16.57 2.50 10.99
C ARG A 433 -15.39 2.15 11.90
N THR A 434 -14.54 1.19 11.49
CA THR A 434 -13.31 0.86 12.23
C THR A 434 -12.27 1.97 12.08
N LEU A 435 -12.14 2.57 10.89
CA LEU A 435 -11.22 3.69 10.68
C LEU A 435 -11.65 4.93 11.47
N ASP A 436 -12.94 5.27 11.44
CA ASP A 436 -13.49 6.40 12.21
C ASP A 436 -13.28 6.19 13.72
N SER A 437 -13.49 4.97 14.24
CA SER A 437 -13.30 4.70 15.66
C SER A 437 -11.83 4.75 16.10
N VAL A 438 -10.89 4.36 15.24
CA VAL A 438 -9.46 4.50 15.53
C VAL A 438 -9.06 5.98 15.52
N ALA A 439 -9.51 6.75 14.53
CA ALA A 439 -9.20 8.17 14.42
C ALA A 439 -9.76 9.02 15.57
N ALA A 440 -10.94 8.65 16.10
CA ALA A 440 -11.55 9.36 17.23
C ALA A 440 -10.83 9.11 18.58
N VAL A 441 -10.09 8.00 18.72
CA VAL A 441 -9.44 7.60 19.99
C VAL A 441 -7.98 8.05 20.05
N SER A 442 -7.36 8.42 18.93
CA SER A 442 -5.97 8.89 18.89
C SER A 442 -5.83 10.34 19.38
N SER A 443 -6.02 10.58 20.69
CA SER A 443 -5.78 11.88 21.33
C SER A 443 -4.40 11.93 21.99
N GLU A 444 -3.33 11.95 21.19
CA GLU A 444 -2.02 12.38 21.70
C GLU A 444 -1.63 13.71 21.05
N ASP A 445 -1.60 14.75 21.90
CA ASP A 445 -1.05 16.10 21.77
C ASP A 445 -0.61 16.59 20.37
N LEU A 446 -1.59 16.85 19.50
CA LEU A 446 -1.42 17.86 18.45
C LEU A 446 -1.66 19.22 19.09
N GLY A 447 -0.57 19.87 19.51
CA GLY A 447 -0.60 21.16 20.23
C GLY A 447 -1.56 22.18 19.63
N ALA A 448 -2.37 22.79 20.49
CA ALA A 448 -3.41 23.75 20.13
C ALA A 448 -2.83 24.96 19.38
N GLY A 449 -3.00 24.99 18.05
CA GLY A 449 -2.80 26.18 17.23
C GLY A 449 -4.01 27.12 17.32
N ARG A 450 -3.78 28.43 17.18
CA ARG A 450 -4.87 29.41 17.11
C ARG A 450 -5.77 29.14 15.89
N PRO A 451 -7.11 29.20 16.02
CA PRO A 451 -8.01 29.05 14.88
C PRO A 451 -7.88 30.25 13.95
N LEU A 452 -7.70 29.99 12.65
CA LEU A 452 -7.95 30.98 11.60
C LEU A 452 -9.46 30.98 11.34
N THR A 453 -10.07 32.15 11.16
CA THR A 453 -11.53 32.31 11.07
C THR A 453 -12.15 31.38 10.02
N PRO A 454 -13.04 30.44 10.37
CA PRO A 454 -13.56 29.48 9.40
C PRO A 454 -14.74 30.08 8.62
N ARG A 455 -14.54 30.23 7.30
CA ARG A 455 -15.63 30.04 6.32
C ARG A 455 -15.45 28.64 5.73
N GLY A 456 -15.93 27.62 6.44
CA GLY A 456 -15.78 26.22 6.04
C GLY A 456 -16.69 25.29 6.84
N ALA A 457 -16.97 24.11 6.28
CA ALA A 457 -17.89 23.10 6.81
C ALA A 457 -17.68 22.80 8.31
N PRO A 458 -18.76 22.48 9.08
CA PRO A 458 -18.70 22.32 10.55
C PRO A 458 -17.56 21.45 11.07
N ALA A 459 -17.23 20.36 10.36
CA ALA A 459 -16.16 19.44 10.72
C ALA A 459 -14.77 20.09 10.78
N LEU A 460 -14.43 20.94 9.81
CA LEU A 460 -13.10 21.59 9.77
C LEU A 460 -12.92 22.56 10.93
N ALA A 461 -13.99 23.28 11.30
CA ALA A 461 -13.97 24.21 12.42
C ALA A 461 -13.76 23.51 13.77
N LEU A 462 -14.24 22.27 13.94
CA LEU A 462 -13.98 21.45 15.13
C LEU A 462 -12.51 21.02 15.20
N LEU A 463 -11.96 20.54 14.08
CA LEU A 463 -10.54 20.18 13.98
C LEU A 463 -9.62 21.38 14.24
N GLU A 464 -9.97 22.56 13.75
CA GLU A 464 -9.23 23.80 14.01
C GLU A 464 -9.17 24.17 15.49
N ARG A 465 -10.18 23.78 16.28
CA ARG A 465 -10.23 23.98 17.73
C ARG A 465 -9.57 22.84 18.52
N GLY A 466 -9.08 21.81 17.84
CA GLY A 466 -8.48 20.63 18.45
C GLY A 466 -9.48 19.54 18.87
N ASP A 467 -10.76 19.66 18.52
CA ASP A 467 -11.77 18.61 18.76
C ASP A 467 -11.70 17.54 17.66
N LEU A 468 -10.74 16.62 17.82
CA LEU A 468 -10.55 15.49 16.91
C LEU A 468 -11.77 14.55 16.88
N PRO A 469 -12.32 14.08 18.02
CA PRO A 469 -13.47 13.17 18.00
C PRO A 469 -14.70 13.79 17.33
N GLY A 470 -15.05 15.04 17.68
CA GLY A 470 -16.17 15.76 17.07
C GLY A 470 -15.94 16.02 15.58
N GLY A 471 -14.71 16.39 15.20
CA GLY A 471 -14.34 16.57 13.79
C GLY A 471 -14.46 15.29 12.96
N VAL A 472 -14.00 14.15 13.47
CA VAL A 472 -14.13 12.84 12.81
C VAL A 472 -15.59 12.44 12.68
N GLN A 473 -16.39 12.63 13.73
CA GLN A 473 -17.83 12.35 13.68
C GLN A 473 -18.53 13.21 12.62
N ALA A 474 -18.27 14.53 12.60
CA ALA A 474 -18.86 15.44 11.63
C ALA A 474 -18.44 15.11 10.18
N LEU A 475 -17.20 14.65 9.95
CA LEU A 475 -16.77 14.14 8.64
C LEU A 475 -17.52 12.86 8.25
N ALA A 476 -17.74 11.95 9.21
CA ALA A 476 -18.47 10.71 8.98
C ALA A 476 -19.94 10.95 8.64
N GLU A 477 -20.57 11.96 9.24
CA GLU A 477 -21.91 12.46 8.92
C GLU A 477 -21.93 13.10 7.53
N GLU A 478 -21.00 14.01 7.24
CA GLU A 478 -20.87 14.66 5.93
C GLU A 478 -20.71 13.63 4.80
N ARG A 479 -19.90 12.59 5.03
CA ARG A 479 -19.70 11.49 4.09
C ARG A 479 -21.03 10.81 3.72
N GLN A 480 -22.01 10.69 4.61
CA GLN A 480 -23.31 10.06 4.29
C GLN A 480 -24.06 10.79 3.17
N ASN A 481 -23.89 12.11 3.05
CA ASN A 481 -24.51 12.93 2.01
C ASN A 481 -24.01 12.60 0.60
N TRP A 482 -22.87 11.90 0.49
CA TRP A 482 -22.16 11.70 -0.77
C TRP A 482 -21.94 10.23 -1.14
N LYS A 483 -22.50 9.28 -0.38
CA LYS A 483 -22.29 7.82 -0.58
C LYS A 483 -23.12 7.21 -1.70
N SER A 484 -24.15 7.89 -2.19
CA SER A 484 -25.12 7.32 -3.12
C SER A 484 -24.55 6.99 -4.50
N ARG A 485 -23.49 7.71 -4.94
CA ARG A 485 -22.87 7.50 -6.25
C ARG A 485 -21.34 7.64 -6.21
N PRO A 486 -20.60 6.90 -7.06
CA PRO A 486 -19.14 6.97 -7.11
C PRO A 486 -18.56 8.37 -7.39
N ASP A 487 -19.21 9.18 -8.22
CA ASP A 487 -18.76 10.55 -8.52
C ASP A 487 -18.91 11.51 -7.34
N LEU A 488 -19.89 11.25 -6.46
CA LEU A 488 -20.10 12.02 -5.24
C LEU A 488 -19.07 11.66 -4.16
N LEU A 489 -18.54 10.43 -4.16
CA LEU A 489 -17.47 10.04 -3.22
C LEU A 489 -16.21 10.91 -3.35
N LEU A 490 -15.92 11.46 -4.53
CA LEU A 490 -14.83 12.43 -4.68
C LEU A 490 -15.07 13.70 -3.85
N ARG A 491 -16.33 14.12 -3.65
CA ARG A 491 -16.66 15.26 -2.77
C ARG A 491 -16.40 14.92 -1.33
N ALA A 492 -16.83 13.75 -0.85
CA ALA A 492 -16.48 13.28 0.49
C ALA A 492 -14.96 13.22 0.69
N ALA A 493 -14.22 12.65 -0.27
CA ALA A 493 -12.76 12.58 -0.20
C ALA A 493 -12.11 13.96 -0.05
N ARG A 494 -12.60 15.00 -0.74
CA ARG A 494 -12.12 16.37 -0.59
C ARG A 494 -12.31 16.94 0.83
N HIS A 495 -13.39 16.57 1.53
CA HIS A 495 -13.57 16.96 2.93
C HIS A 495 -12.52 16.30 3.85
N TYR A 496 -12.21 15.02 3.63
CA TYR A 496 -11.13 14.33 4.36
C TYR A 496 -9.74 14.90 4.02
N GLU A 497 -9.50 15.27 2.76
CA GLU A 497 -8.26 15.96 2.37
C GLU A 497 -8.12 17.32 3.06
N GLY A 498 -9.22 18.10 3.11
CA GLY A 498 -9.25 19.36 3.85
C GLY A 498 -8.98 19.17 5.34
N ALA A 499 -9.56 18.13 5.95
CA ALA A 499 -9.31 17.78 7.34
C ALA A 499 -7.83 17.40 7.59
N GLY A 500 -7.26 16.56 6.72
CA GLY A 500 -5.84 16.21 6.76
C GLY A 500 -4.94 17.44 6.64
N GLN A 501 -5.29 18.39 5.77
CA GLN A 501 -4.57 19.67 5.63
C GLN A 501 -4.65 20.53 6.90
N VAL A 502 -5.79 20.58 7.58
CA VAL A 502 -5.92 21.32 8.86
C VAL A 502 -4.98 20.75 9.93
N LEU A 503 -4.95 19.42 10.08
CA LEU A 503 -4.10 18.74 11.06
C LEU A 503 -2.61 18.89 10.71
N LEU A 504 -2.27 18.71 9.43
CA LEU A 504 -0.92 18.92 8.92
C LEU A 504 -0.45 20.35 9.19
N ARG A 505 -1.31 21.33 8.92
CA ARG A 505 -1.05 22.74 9.16
C ARG A 505 -0.76 22.99 10.64
N GLN A 506 -1.60 22.50 11.56
CA GLN A 506 -1.39 22.64 13.00
C GLN A 506 -0.05 22.03 13.45
N ALA A 507 0.28 20.84 12.95
CA ALA A 507 1.56 20.17 13.24
C ALA A 507 2.77 21.03 12.81
N VAL A 508 2.76 21.55 11.58
CA VAL A 508 3.85 22.38 11.04
C VAL A 508 3.89 23.77 11.68
N MET A 509 2.75 24.38 11.99
CA MET A 509 2.67 25.67 12.71
C MET A 509 3.40 25.63 14.05
N SER A 510 3.50 24.44 14.65
CA SER A 510 4.27 24.23 15.87
C SER A 510 5.78 24.47 15.69
N ALA A 511 6.31 24.67 14.48
CA ALA A 511 7.67 25.17 14.26
C ALA A 511 7.89 26.61 14.76
N GLN A 512 6.82 27.38 15.00
CA GLN A 512 6.90 28.75 15.51
C GLN A 512 7.69 28.89 16.82
N ARG A 513 7.73 27.84 17.65
CA ARG A 513 8.50 27.82 18.92
C ARG A 513 10.02 27.91 18.71
N PHE A 514 10.51 27.70 17.48
CA PHE A 514 11.91 27.92 17.11
C PHE A 514 12.20 29.32 16.59
N VAL A 515 11.18 30.17 16.44
CA VAL A 515 11.36 31.54 15.94
C VAL A 515 11.71 32.47 17.09
N SER A 516 12.92 33.01 17.07
CA SER A 516 13.41 34.01 18.02
C SER A 516 13.68 35.34 17.31
N ILE A 517 12.98 36.39 17.72
CA ILE A 517 13.13 37.74 17.16
C ILE A 517 13.69 38.67 18.24
N GLY A 518 14.86 39.25 17.98
CA GLY A 518 15.52 40.18 18.87
C GLY A 518 15.11 41.64 18.63
N GLN A 519 15.63 42.54 19.46
CA GLN A 519 15.45 43.97 19.32
C GLN A 519 16.73 44.64 18.81
N GLY A 520 16.57 45.64 17.96
CA GLY A 520 17.66 46.44 17.39
C GLY A 520 17.26 47.90 17.26
N LYS A 521 18.11 48.68 16.57
CA LYS A 521 17.83 50.11 16.32
C LYS A 521 16.71 50.25 15.29
N VAL A 522 15.68 51.02 15.63
CA VAL A 522 14.58 51.31 14.69
C VAL A 522 15.04 52.31 13.63
N PRO A 523 14.99 51.97 12.32
CA PRO A 523 15.37 52.90 11.25
C PRO A 523 14.41 54.09 11.17
N PRO A 524 14.87 55.31 10.83
CA PRO A 524 14.01 56.47 10.57
C PRO A 524 12.82 56.17 9.63
N ILE A 525 11.71 56.88 9.83
CA ILE A 525 10.56 56.80 8.92
C ILE A 525 11.01 57.26 7.52
N GLY A 526 10.61 56.51 6.49
CA GLY A 526 11.00 56.74 5.10
C GLY A 526 12.24 55.95 4.64
N GLU A 527 13.03 55.41 5.57
CA GLU A 527 14.26 54.68 5.24
C GLU A 527 13.98 53.25 4.76
N TRP A 528 14.48 52.91 3.57
CA TRP A 528 14.37 51.58 2.99
C TRP A 528 15.35 50.59 3.63
N GLN A 529 14.83 49.43 4.04
CA GLN A 529 15.61 48.24 4.37
C GLN A 529 15.46 47.25 3.23
N GLU A 530 16.55 46.97 2.52
CA GLU A 530 16.58 46.19 1.28
C GLU A 530 17.32 44.86 1.48
N VAL A 531 16.72 43.79 0.98
CA VAL A 531 17.17 42.40 1.12
C VAL A 531 17.20 41.75 -0.25
N GLU A 532 18.31 41.07 -0.57
CA GLU A 532 18.47 40.28 -1.80
C GLU A 532 18.83 38.83 -1.47
N CYS A 533 18.22 37.89 -2.17
CA CYS A 533 18.42 36.46 -1.98
C CYS A 533 18.81 35.77 -3.30
N PRO A 534 19.73 34.80 -3.25
CA PRO A 534 19.97 33.89 -4.37
C PRO A 534 18.76 32.99 -4.64
N ALA A 535 18.77 32.34 -5.80
CA ALA A 535 17.91 31.19 -6.07
C ALA A 535 18.51 29.92 -5.46
N ARG A 536 17.80 28.78 -5.56
CA ARG A 536 18.27 27.50 -5.02
C ARG A 536 18.08 26.33 -5.98
N LEU A 537 19.01 25.38 -5.92
CA LEU A 537 18.90 24.08 -6.57
C LEU A 537 19.09 22.96 -5.55
N ASP A 538 18.27 21.92 -5.65
CA ASP A 538 18.38 20.74 -4.78
C ASP A 538 19.22 19.71 -5.52
N LEU A 539 20.40 19.40 -4.99
CA LEU A 539 21.31 18.41 -5.58
C LEU A 539 20.82 16.98 -5.28
N SER A 540 20.24 16.76 -4.10
CA SER A 540 19.68 15.47 -3.68
C SER A 540 18.71 15.63 -2.51
N GLY A 541 17.78 14.68 -2.36
CA GLY A 541 16.95 14.51 -1.16
C GLY A 541 15.61 15.24 -1.12
N GLY A 542 15.33 16.15 -2.06
CA GLY A 542 14.03 16.85 -2.10
C GLY A 542 12.83 15.89 -2.17
N TRP A 543 11.71 16.31 -1.56
CA TRP A 543 10.54 15.52 -1.15
C TRP A 543 10.65 14.89 0.23
N SER A 544 11.85 14.54 0.72
CA SER A 544 12.00 14.07 2.11
C SER A 544 11.70 15.18 3.13
N ASP A 545 11.82 16.43 2.72
CA ASP A 545 11.53 17.65 3.49
C ASP A 545 10.03 18.00 3.57
N THR A 546 9.18 17.30 2.83
CA THR A 546 7.76 17.63 2.70
C THR A 546 6.94 17.07 3.87
N PRO A 547 6.19 17.88 4.62
CA PRO A 547 5.22 17.37 5.60
C PRO A 547 4.10 16.54 4.93
N PRO A 548 3.66 15.42 5.52
CA PRO A 548 4.04 14.89 6.84
C PRO A 548 5.33 14.06 6.86
N ILE A 549 5.89 13.70 5.70
CA ILE A 549 7.08 12.84 5.56
C ILE A 549 8.21 13.30 6.49
N ALA A 550 8.51 14.60 6.46
CA ALA A 550 9.62 15.21 7.20
C ALA A 550 9.56 15.02 8.73
N PHE A 551 8.37 15.00 9.33
CA PHE A 551 8.23 14.80 10.78
C PHE A 551 7.85 13.36 11.16
N GLU A 552 7.51 12.51 10.20
CA GLU A 552 7.26 11.07 10.44
C GLU A 552 8.53 10.21 10.24
N ARG A 553 9.36 10.54 9.24
CA ARG A 553 10.60 9.82 8.91
C ARG A 553 11.88 10.63 9.04
N GLY A 554 11.75 11.94 9.27
CA GLY A 554 12.87 12.84 9.08
C GLY A 554 13.06 13.16 7.59
N GLY A 555 13.92 14.12 7.32
CA GLY A 555 14.25 14.53 5.96
C GLY A 555 15.71 14.96 5.88
N ALA A 556 16.29 14.86 4.69
CA ALA A 556 17.62 15.36 4.41
C ALA A 556 17.67 15.87 2.97
N VAL A 557 18.15 17.11 2.78
CA VAL A 557 18.26 17.72 1.46
C VAL A 557 19.62 18.39 1.34
N VAL A 558 20.35 18.04 0.28
CA VAL A 558 21.55 18.78 -0.13
C VAL A 558 21.13 19.78 -1.18
N ASN A 559 21.36 21.06 -0.92
CA ASN A 559 21.04 22.13 -1.86
C ASN A 559 22.18 23.14 -1.98
N VAL A 560 22.10 23.98 -3.02
CA VAL A 560 23.08 25.02 -3.32
C VAL A 560 22.35 26.34 -3.59
N ALA A 561 22.86 27.40 -2.96
CA ALA A 561 22.42 28.77 -3.23
C ALA A 561 23.14 29.29 -4.48
N ILE A 562 22.38 29.87 -5.41
CA ILE A 562 22.90 30.24 -6.73
C ILE A 562 22.45 31.63 -7.19
N GLN A 563 23.34 32.32 -7.87
CA GLN A 563 23.04 33.49 -8.68
C GLN A 563 22.75 33.06 -10.11
N VAL A 564 21.81 33.75 -10.76
CA VAL A 564 21.43 33.46 -12.15
C VAL A 564 21.87 34.65 -13.00
N GLY A 565 22.84 34.43 -13.90
CA GLY A 565 23.45 35.51 -14.68
C GLY A 565 24.09 36.59 -13.81
N SER A 566 24.87 36.16 -12.79
CA SER A 566 25.59 37.03 -11.83
C SER A 566 24.70 37.98 -11.04
N ARG A 567 23.41 37.65 -10.88
CA ARG A 567 22.44 38.43 -10.10
C ARG A 567 21.73 37.55 -9.09
N ARG A 568 21.47 38.13 -7.91
CA ARG A 568 20.50 37.61 -6.96
C ARG A 568 19.10 37.92 -7.46
N PRO A 569 18.33 36.91 -7.91
CA PRO A 569 17.15 37.20 -8.71
C PRO A 569 15.90 37.48 -7.85
N ILE A 570 15.98 37.38 -6.53
CA ILE A 570 14.84 37.53 -5.62
C ILE A 570 15.19 38.63 -4.62
N GLY A 571 14.24 39.53 -4.36
CA GLY A 571 14.46 40.56 -3.34
C GLY A 571 13.20 41.21 -2.83
N ALA A 572 13.36 41.88 -1.69
CA ALA A 572 12.31 42.60 -1.02
C ALA A 572 12.87 43.85 -0.34
N ARG A 573 12.01 44.86 -0.16
CA ARG A 573 12.34 46.03 0.65
C ARG A 573 11.15 46.49 1.46
N ALA A 574 11.41 47.03 2.64
CA ALA A 574 10.39 47.59 3.50
C ALA A 574 10.84 48.92 4.13
N ARG A 575 9.90 49.83 4.35
CA ARG A 575 10.13 51.07 5.12
C ARG A 575 8.91 51.43 5.96
N ARG A 576 9.13 52.13 7.06
CA ARG A 576 8.04 52.77 7.80
C ARG A 576 7.60 54.03 7.06
N ILE A 577 6.29 54.30 7.03
CA ILE A 577 5.68 55.49 6.42
C ILE A 577 4.84 56.23 7.47
N LYS A 578 4.58 57.53 7.25
CA LYS A 578 3.83 58.34 8.23
C LYS A 578 2.35 57.97 8.26
N GLU A 579 1.77 57.68 7.10
CA GLU A 579 0.36 57.34 6.95
C GLU A 579 0.10 55.97 7.61
N PRO A 580 -0.90 55.83 8.50
CA PRO A 580 -1.16 54.58 9.23
C PRO A 580 -1.88 53.54 8.34
N ARG A 581 -1.24 53.13 7.26
CA ARG A 581 -1.73 52.15 6.27
C ARG A 581 -0.64 51.14 5.90
N LEU A 582 -1.05 50.02 5.30
CA LEU A 582 -0.10 49.12 4.63
C LEU A 582 -0.14 49.36 3.13
N LEU A 583 1.02 49.59 2.53
CA LEU A 583 1.20 49.68 1.08
C LEU A 583 2.01 48.48 0.61
N LEU A 584 1.36 47.54 -0.08
CA LEU A 584 1.94 46.26 -0.49
C LEU A 584 2.11 46.27 -2.01
N VAL A 585 3.34 46.11 -2.49
CA VAL A 585 3.66 46.20 -3.92
C VAL A 585 4.37 44.94 -4.38
N SER A 586 3.83 44.26 -5.40
CA SER A 586 4.45 43.09 -6.01
C SER A 586 4.76 43.35 -7.48
N SER A 587 6.04 43.28 -7.84
CA SER A 587 6.51 43.52 -9.21
C SER A 587 6.87 42.21 -9.89
N GLY A 588 6.29 41.96 -11.07
CA GLY A 588 6.66 40.87 -11.96
C GLY A 588 7.85 41.26 -12.83
N GLY A 589 9.07 41.19 -12.30
CA GLY A 589 10.29 41.62 -12.99
C GLY A 589 11.30 42.23 -12.04
N GLY A 590 12.27 42.98 -12.59
CA GLY A 590 13.30 43.66 -11.81
C GLY A 590 12.77 44.83 -10.97
N ARG A 591 13.65 45.40 -10.14
CA ARG A 591 13.37 46.49 -9.18
C ARG A 591 12.62 47.69 -9.78
N ASP A 592 12.90 48.02 -11.04
CA ASP A 592 12.36 49.18 -11.76
C ASP A 592 11.26 48.79 -12.76
N CYS A 593 10.67 47.59 -12.61
CA CYS A 593 9.60 47.14 -13.50
C CYS A 593 8.35 48.03 -13.32
N GLN A 594 7.84 48.55 -14.44
CA GLN A 594 6.63 49.39 -14.47
C GLN A 594 5.35 48.59 -14.22
N VAL A 595 5.39 47.26 -14.37
CA VAL A 595 4.24 46.37 -14.12
C VAL A 595 4.31 45.88 -12.68
N ALA A 596 3.66 46.62 -11.78
CA ALA A 596 3.53 46.28 -10.38
C ALA A 596 2.06 46.23 -9.96
N THR A 597 1.70 45.22 -9.16
CA THR A 597 0.40 45.17 -8.49
C THR A 597 0.53 45.88 -7.15
N GLU A 598 -0.21 46.96 -6.98
CA GLU A 598 -0.29 47.70 -5.72
C GLU A 598 -1.55 47.30 -4.96
N THR A 599 -1.41 47.06 -3.66
CA THR A 599 -2.51 46.71 -2.76
C THR A 599 -2.39 47.57 -1.50
N VAL A 600 -3.40 48.39 -1.24
CA VAL A 600 -3.45 49.27 -0.07
C VAL A 600 -4.41 48.67 0.94
N CYS A 601 -3.95 48.44 2.17
CA CYS A 601 -4.80 48.00 3.27
C CYS A 601 -4.99 49.15 4.27
N LEU A 602 -6.23 49.56 4.47
CA LEU A 602 -6.66 50.62 5.38
C LEU A 602 -7.38 50.05 6.61
N THR A 603 -8.01 48.89 6.46
CA THR A 603 -8.78 48.21 7.50
C THR A 603 -8.27 46.79 7.75
N LEU A 604 -8.69 46.16 8.85
CA LEU A 604 -8.38 44.75 9.09
C LEU A 604 -9.06 43.82 8.08
N GLN A 605 -10.19 44.22 7.51
CA GLN A 605 -10.93 43.43 6.53
C GLN A 605 -10.13 43.23 5.24
N ASP A 606 -9.29 44.21 4.87
CA ASP A 606 -8.39 44.12 3.71
C ASP A 606 -7.35 42.99 3.83
N LEU A 607 -7.16 42.44 5.04
CA LEU A 607 -6.25 41.34 5.33
C LEU A 607 -6.96 39.97 5.44
N GLU A 608 -8.29 39.89 5.34
CA GLU A 608 -9.06 38.65 5.55
C GLU A 608 -8.71 37.54 4.55
N ASP A 609 -8.37 37.92 3.32
CA ASP A 609 -8.03 37.01 2.22
C ASP A 609 -6.56 36.56 2.21
N HIS A 610 -5.78 36.86 3.26
CA HIS A 610 -4.36 36.47 3.38
C HIS A 610 -4.11 34.97 3.20
N CYS A 611 -5.10 34.13 3.52
CA CYS A 611 -5.03 32.69 3.40
C CYS A 611 -5.42 32.17 2.00
N GLN A 612 -5.72 33.07 1.06
CA GLN A 612 -6.05 32.73 -0.33
C GLN A 612 -4.85 33.05 -1.24
N PRO A 613 -4.07 32.07 -1.69
CA PRO A 613 -2.82 32.31 -2.42
C PRO A 613 -2.96 33.12 -3.73
N HIS A 614 -4.16 33.15 -4.30
CA HIS A 614 -4.47 33.87 -5.54
C HIS A 614 -4.97 35.30 -5.31
N ALA A 615 -5.22 35.69 -4.05
CA ALA A 615 -5.66 37.04 -3.73
C ALA A 615 -4.53 38.06 -3.95
N PRO A 616 -4.83 39.28 -4.39
CA PRO A 616 -3.84 40.34 -4.58
C PRO A 616 -3.03 40.59 -3.30
N GLY A 617 -1.70 40.47 -3.41
CA GLY A 617 -0.79 40.71 -2.28
C GLY A 617 -0.89 39.68 -1.15
N ALA A 618 -1.53 38.50 -1.34
CA ALA A 618 -1.75 37.51 -0.28
C ALA A 618 -0.48 37.16 0.51
N LEU A 619 0.65 36.92 -0.18
CA LEU A 619 1.94 36.69 0.47
C LEU A 619 2.35 37.86 1.39
N LEU A 620 2.24 39.10 0.90
CA LEU A 620 2.61 40.29 1.66
C LEU A 620 1.67 40.50 2.86
N LYS A 621 0.37 40.25 2.69
CA LYS A 621 -0.62 40.26 3.79
C LYS A 621 -0.26 39.21 4.85
N ALA A 622 0.06 37.99 4.43
CA ALA A 622 0.50 36.92 5.33
C ALA A 622 1.79 37.28 6.06
N VAL A 623 2.76 37.94 5.41
CA VAL A 623 3.96 38.49 6.07
C VAL A 623 3.59 39.51 7.15
N CYS A 624 2.65 40.42 6.90
CA CYS A 624 2.21 41.39 7.91
C CYS A 624 1.64 40.71 9.16
N LEU A 625 0.92 39.59 8.99
CA LEU A 625 0.39 38.81 10.12
C LEU A 625 1.48 37.98 10.81
N CYS A 626 2.24 37.20 10.04
CA CYS A 626 3.30 36.31 10.53
C CYS A 626 4.40 37.06 11.27
N SER A 627 4.79 38.23 10.76
CA SER A 627 5.80 39.07 11.40
C SER A 627 5.29 39.76 12.67
N GLY A 628 4.00 39.67 13.01
CA GLY A 628 3.39 40.41 14.11
C GLY A 628 3.31 41.93 13.88
N LEU A 629 3.49 42.38 12.63
CA LEU A 629 3.29 43.79 12.25
C LEU A 629 1.84 44.21 12.55
N VAL A 630 0.89 43.31 12.29
CA VAL A 630 -0.53 43.44 12.59
C VAL A 630 -1.02 42.21 13.35
N THR A 631 -1.87 42.41 14.34
CA THR A 631 -2.60 41.33 15.01
C THR A 631 -3.98 41.17 14.39
N PHE A 632 -4.27 39.98 13.86
CA PHE A 632 -5.55 39.62 13.25
C PHE A 632 -5.96 38.21 13.72
N PRO A 633 -7.25 37.99 14.08
CA PRO A 633 -8.30 38.99 14.27
C PRO A 633 -8.04 39.87 15.51
N SER A 634 -8.58 41.09 15.53
CA SER A 634 -8.43 42.04 16.64
C SER A 634 -9.60 43.04 16.66
N GLN A 635 -9.98 43.49 17.87
CA GLN A 635 -10.95 44.59 18.04
C GLN A 635 -10.33 45.97 17.79
N GLN A 636 -9.00 46.09 17.83
CA GLN A 636 -8.31 47.35 17.56
C GLN A 636 -8.17 47.56 16.03
N PRO A 637 -8.62 48.71 15.48
CA PRO A 637 -8.48 49.01 14.05
C PRO A 637 -7.04 48.99 13.55
N LEU A 638 -6.83 48.64 12.27
CA LEU A 638 -5.51 48.52 11.65
C LEU A 638 -4.65 49.78 11.86
N GLY A 639 -5.18 50.96 11.53
CA GLY A 639 -4.42 52.21 11.65
C GLY A 639 -3.97 52.51 13.09
N GLN A 640 -4.79 52.16 14.09
CA GLN A 640 -4.43 52.33 15.50
C GLN A 640 -3.30 51.38 15.90
N GLN A 641 -3.35 50.11 15.48
CA GLN A 641 -2.26 49.15 15.74
C GLN A 641 -0.94 49.64 15.15
N LEU A 642 -0.97 50.13 13.91
CA LEU A 642 0.20 50.64 13.19
C LEU A 642 0.80 51.88 13.87
N LEU A 643 -0.04 52.86 14.22
CA LEU A 643 0.40 54.09 14.85
C LEU A 643 1.01 53.83 16.25
N GLN A 644 0.34 53.02 17.07
CA GLN A 644 0.78 52.73 18.44
C GLN A 644 2.08 51.91 18.49
N ARG A 645 2.23 50.92 17.60
CA ARG A 645 3.39 50.02 17.62
C ARG A 645 4.58 50.57 16.86
N TRP A 646 4.33 51.24 15.74
CA TRP A 646 5.38 51.55 14.76
C TRP A 646 5.50 53.04 14.42
N GLY A 647 4.63 53.90 14.97
CA GLY A 647 4.63 55.34 14.74
C GLY A 647 4.05 55.77 13.38
N GLY A 648 3.42 54.84 12.65
CA GLY A 648 2.91 55.03 11.30
C GLY A 648 2.71 53.68 10.60
N GLY A 649 2.49 53.71 9.28
CA GLY A 649 2.30 52.51 8.46
C GLY A 649 3.60 51.87 7.98
N VAL A 650 3.48 50.85 7.12
CA VAL A 650 4.61 50.20 6.47
C VAL A 650 4.34 50.02 4.98
N GLU A 651 5.36 50.32 4.18
CA GLU A 651 5.38 50.01 2.76
C GLU A 651 6.31 48.82 2.51
N LEU A 652 5.78 47.77 1.88
CA LEU A 652 6.49 46.55 1.52
C LEU A 652 6.51 46.41 0.01
N ARG A 653 7.68 46.12 -0.57
CA ARG A 653 7.81 45.80 -2.00
C ARG A 653 8.58 44.51 -2.19
N SER A 654 8.14 43.69 -3.16
CA SER A 654 8.78 42.44 -3.57
C SER A 654 9.03 42.39 -5.07
N TRP A 655 10.12 41.76 -5.49
CA TRP A 655 10.42 41.52 -6.91
C TRP A 655 11.07 40.15 -7.14
N SER A 656 10.91 39.63 -8.36
CA SER A 656 11.66 38.45 -8.82
C SER A 656 11.98 38.54 -10.31
N LEU A 657 13.22 38.25 -10.66
CA LEU A 657 13.70 38.08 -12.04
C LEU A 657 13.41 36.68 -12.60
N LEU A 658 12.87 35.78 -11.78
CA LEU A 658 12.53 34.42 -12.19
C LEU A 658 11.07 34.34 -12.62
N PRO A 659 10.75 33.52 -13.65
CA PRO A 659 9.37 33.26 -14.01
C PRO A 659 8.64 32.56 -12.86
N HIS A 660 7.34 32.85 -12.72
CA HIS A 660 6.47 32.11 -11.81
C HIS A 660 6.46 30.62 -12.18
N GLY A 661 6.61 29.74 -11.19
CA GLY A 661 6.72 28.30 -11.44
C GLY A 661 8.06 27.86 -12.03
N SER A 662 9.14 28.62 -11.79
CA SER A 662 10.52 28.26 -12.16
C SER A 662 11.02 26.94 -11.55
N GLY A 663 10.41 26.51 -10.43
CA GLY A 663 10.84 25.36 -9.65
C GLY A 663 11.97 25.66 -8.67
N MET A 664 12.45 26.91 -8.57
CA MET A 664 13.61 27.30 -7.75
C MET A 664 13.23 27.92 -6.39
N GLY A 665 12.07 27.57 -5.84
CA GLY A 665 11.64 28.01 -4.51
C GLY A 665 11.36 29.50 -4.35
N THR A 666 11.03 30.20 -5.44
CA THR A 666 10.90 31.67 -5.46
C THR A 666 9.94 32.21 -4.41
N SER A 667 8.80 31.55 -4.17
CA SER A 667 7.80 31.97 -3.18
C SER A 667 8.32 31.94 -1.75
N SER A 668 8.94 30.83 -1.32
CA SER A 668 9.43 30.64 0.05
C SER A 668 10.64 31.53 0.35
N ILE A 669 11.54 31.68 -0.63
CA ILE A 669 12.70 32.59 -0.52
C ILE A 669 12.21 34.04 -0.42
N LEU A 670 11.19 34.41 -1.21
CA LEU A 670 10.61 35.76 -1.15
C LEU A 670 9.90 36.02 0.18
N ALA A 671 9.22 35.02 0.75
CA ALA A 671 8.64 35.10 2.09
C ALA A 671 9.73 35.42 3.15
N GLY A 672 10.87 34.74 3.08
CA GLY A 672 12.01 35.01 3.97
C GLY A 672 12.59 36.41 3.77
N ALA A 673 12.75 36.87 2.52
CA ALA A 673 13.24 38.21 2.21
C ALA A 673 12.29 39.31 2.75
N LEU A 674 10.97 39.12 2.59
CA LEU A 674 9.95 40.03 3.10
C LEU A 674 9.92 40.08 4.63
N LEU A 675 9.97 38.92 5.30
CA LEU A 675 10.05 38.84 6.76
C LEU A 675 11.30 39.58 7.27
N ALA A 676 12.46 39.32 6.67
CA ALA A 676 13.71 40.00 7.00
C ALA A 676 13.61 41.53 6.84
N ALA A 677 13.04 42.01 5.72
CA ALA A 677 12.86 43.43 5.46
C ALA A 677 11.93 44.08 6.51
N VAL A 678 10.82 43.41 6.87
CA VAL A 678 9.88 43.88 7.88
C VAL A 678 10.49 43.91 9.27
N TYR A 679 11.20 42.85 9.68
CA TYR A 679 11.86 42.83 10.98
C TYR A 679 12.84 44.01 11.09
N ARG A 680 13.66 44.25 10.07
CA ARG A 680 14.61 45.37 10.09
C ARG A 680 13.94 46.74 10.11
N CYS A 681 12.95 47.00 9.25
CA CYS A 681 12.32 48.32 9.20
C CYS A 681 11.56 48.66 10.49
N THR A 682 11.18 47.63 11.26
CA THR A 682 10.54 47.75 12.58
C THR A 682 11.55 47.70 13.75
N GLY A 683 12.86 47.73 13.48
CA GLY A 683 13.89 47.72 14.52
C GLY A 683 14.03 46.40 15.25
N ARG A 684 13.73 45.29 14.57
CA ARG A 684 13.87 43.92 15.09
C ARG A 684 15.01 43.20 14.38
N THR A 685 15.68 42.32 15.12
CA THR A 685 16.77 41.49 14.61
C THR A 685 16.31 40.03 14.50
N PHE A 686 16.96 39.27 13.63
CA PHE A 686 16.67 37.87 13.39
C PHE A 686 17.97 37.14 13.07
N ASP A 687 17.99 35.85 13.33
CA ASP A 687 18.97 34.92 12.79
C ASP A 687 18.33 34.08 11.67
N THR A 688 19.18 33.45 10.85
CA THR A 688 18.71 32.71 9.68
C THR A 688 17.90 31.45 10.06
N ASP A 689 18.21 30.82 11.20
CA ASP A 689 17.48 29.64 11.68
C ASP A 689 16.04 30.01 12.07
N SER A 690 15.88 31.10 12.84
CA SER A 690 14.58 31.69 13.15
C SER A 690 13.80 32.07 11.88
N LEU A 691 14.48 32.60 10.86
CA LEU A 691 13.84 32.99 9.61
C LEU A 691 13.34 31.77 8.80
N ILE A 692 14.10 30.67 8.75
CA ILE A 692 13.69 29.42 8.09
C ILE A 692 12.39 28.89 8.72
N HIS A 693 12.32 28.85 10.05
CA HIS A 693 11.14 28.38 10.77
C HIS A 693 9.97 29.37 10.68
N ALA A 694 10.24 30.69 10.61
CA ALA A 694 9.22 31.70 10.37
C ALA A 694 8.58 31.55 8.98
N VAL A 695 9.36 31.19 7.95
CA VAL A 695 8.82 30.90 6.61
C VAL A 695 7.94 29.65 6.65
N LEU A 696 8.36 28.58 7.35
CA LEU A 696 7.51 27.39 7.54
C LEU A 696 6.16 27.74 8.15
N HIS A 697 6.16 28.57 9.18
CA HIS A 697 4.93 29.06 9.81
C HIS A 697 4.10 29.92 8.85
N LEU A 698 4.73 30.83 8.11
CA LEU A 698 4.07 31.73 7.17
C LEU A 698 3.35 30.98 6.05
N GLU A 699 3.97 29.96 5.46
CA GLU A 699 3.36 29.19 4.37
C GLU A 699 2.10 28.43 4.82
N GLN A 700 2.05 28.05 6.10
CA GLN A 700 0.86 27.48 6.70
C GLN A 700 -0.25 28.53 6.90
N ILE A 701 0.10 29.79 7.20
CA ILE A 701 -0.85 30.92 7.24
C ILE A 701 -1.42 31.17 5.83
N LEU A 702 -0.57 31.10 4.80
CA LEU A 702 -0.94 31.30 3.40
C LEU A 702 -1.72 30.11 2.80
N THR A 703 -1.77 28.96 3.47
CA THR A 703 -2.36 27.68 3.01
C THR A 703 -1.72 27.07 1.75
N THR A 704 -0.55 27.55 1.36
CA THR A 704 0.22 26.94 0.26
C THR A 704 0.91 25.66 0.71
N GLY A 705 1.38 25.64 1.97
CA GLY A 705 2.24 24.58 2.49
C GLY A 705 3.50 24.37 1.64
N GLY A 706 4.21 23.28 1.90
CA GLY A 706 5.46 22.95 1.23
C GLY A 706 6.44 22.25 2.15
N GLY A 707 7.56 21.81 1.58
CA GLY A 707 8.71 21.36 2.37
C GLY A 707 9.61 22.53 2.78
N TRP A 708 10.61 22.26 3.61
CA TRP A 708 11.52 23.29 4.13
C TRP A 708 12.72 23.60 3.22
N GLN A 709 12.93 22.84 2.13
CA GLN A 709 14.15 22.96 1.32
C GLN A 709 14.31 24.33 0.64
N ASP A 710 13.21 25.00 0.30
CA ASP A 710 13.22 26.22 -0.51
C ASP A 710 13.83 27.40 0.25
N GLN A 711 13.33 27.62 1.47
CA GLN A 711 13.83 28.65 2.37
C GLN A 711 15.25 28.36 2.84
N VAL A 712 15.59 27.10 3.16
CA VAL A 712 16.98 26.75 3.48
C VAL A 712 17.87 27.08 2.28
N GLY A 713 17.46 26.64 1.09
CA GLY A 713 18.22 26.76 -0.14
C GLY A 713 18.60 28.18 -0.50
N GLY A 714 17.67 29.14 -0.35
CA GLY A 714 17.90 30.54 -0.71
C GLY A 714 18.33 31.45 0.44
N LEU A 715 18.02 31.13 1.71
CA LEU A 715 18.41 31.98 2.84
C LEU A 715 19.82 31.68 3.35
N VAL A 716 20.29 30.44 3.22
CA VAL A 716 21.64 30.05 3.64
C VAL A 716 22.54 29.95 2.40
N GLY A 717 23.70 30.60 2.41
CA GLY A 717 24.65 30.54 1.30
C GLY A 717 25.40 29.21 1.18
N GLY A 718 26.00 29.00 0.02
CA GLY A 718 26.88 27.89 -0.33
C GLY A 718 26.15 26.59 -0.62
N VAL A 719 26.94 25.52 -0.70
CA VAL A 719 26.47 24.14 -0.72
C VAL A 719 26.30 23.67 0.73
N LYS A 720 25.18 23.04 1.01
CA LYS A 720 24.76 22.72 2.38
C LYS A 720 23.86 21.49 2.38
N ILE A 721 23.85 20.80 3.52
CA ILE A 721 22.86 19.78 3.83
C ILE A 721 22.00 20.28 4.99
N ALA A 722 20.69 20.12 4.86
CA ALA A 722 19.76 20.38 5.94
C ALA A 722 19.03 19.09 6.29
N ARG A 723 18.69 18.93 7.56
CA ARG A 723 18.09 17.72 8.13
C ARG A 723 16.94 18.04 9.06
N SER A 724 15.98 17.14 9.16
CA SER A 724 14.95 17.13 10.20
C SER A 724 14.85 15.76 10.84
N ARG A 725 14.54 15.72 12.14
CA ARG A 725 14.26 14.46 12.85
C ARG A 725 12.79 14.05 12.66
N PRO A 726 12.45 12.75 12.78
CA PRO A 726 11.07 12.25 12.76
C PRO A 726 10.32 12.61 14.04
N CYS A 727 10.15 13.90 14.31
CA CYS A 727 9.39 14.37 15.46
C CYS A 727 8.73 15.73 15.21
N LEU A 728 7.70 16.00 16.03
CA LEU A 728 7.13 17.32 16.19
C LEU A 728 7.67 17.95 17.49
N PRO A 729 7.88 19.27 17.54
CA PRO A 729 7.81 20.21 16.41
C PRO A 729 8.88 19.97 15.35
N LEU A 730 8.50 20.20 14.09
CA LEU A 730 9.40 20.09 12.96
C LEU A 730 10.52 21.14 13.08
N LYS A 731 11.73 20.67 13.39
CA LYS A 731 12.95 21.47 13.44
C LYS A 731 13.86 21.12 12.27
N VAL A 732 14.39 22.14 11.62
CA VAL A 732 15.37 22.02 10.54
C VAL A 732 16.74 22.40 11.09
N GLU A 733 17.74 21.55 10.85
CA GLU A 733 19.13 21.79 11.24
C GLU A 733 19.98 21.87 9.97
N VAL A 734 20.69 22.98 9.79
CA VAL A 734 21.44 23.27 8.56
C VAL A 734 22.94 23.18 8.83
N GLU A 735 23.64 22.42 8.00
CA GLU A 735 25.10 22.27 8.00
C GLU A 735 25.65 22.77 6.65
N LYS A 736 26.47 23.82 6.70
CA LYS A 736 27.23 24.26 5.51
C LYS A 736 28.38 23.28 5.29
N LEU A 737 28.50 22.76 4.08
CA LEU A 737 29.57 21.81 3.77
C LEU A 737 30.88 22.56 3.55
N ASP A 738 31.95 22.10 4.20
CA ASP A 738 33.29 22.62 3.98
C ASP A 738 33.87 22.02 2.70
N LEU A 739 33.99 22.85 1.66
CA LEU A 739 34.37 22.43 0.31
C LEU A 739 35.68 23.09 -0.09
N SER A 740 36.56 22.34 -0.76
CA SER A 740 37.78 22.91 -1.33
C SER A 740 37.46 23.97 -2.39
N LYS A 741 38.30 25.00 -2.47
CA LYS A 741 38.14 26.09 -3.47
C LYS A 741 38.16 25.54 -4.90
N ASP A 742 39.02 24.56 -5.16
CA ASP A 742 39.13 23.91 -6.48
C ASP A 742 37.85 23.16 -6.86
N PHE A 743 37.22 22.48 -5.89
CA PHE A 743 35.95 21.80 -6.13
C PHE A 743 34.82 22.79 -6.37
N LEU A 744 34.72 23.87 -5.59
CA LEU A 744 33.74 24.93 -5.79
C LEU A 744 33.85 25.57 -7.18
N LEU A 745 35.07 25.90 -7.60
CA LEU A 745 35.33 26.45 -8.93
C LEU A 745 34.94 25.45 -10.03
N SER A 746 35.34 24.19 -9.86
CA SER A 746 35.01 23.13 -10.81
C SER A 746 33.50 22.91 -10.92
N LEU A 747 32.78 22.92 -9.79
CA LEU A 747 31.33 22.79 -9.76
C LEU A 747 30.65 23.97 -10.47
N GLN A 748 31.08 25.20 -10.17
CA GLN A 748 30.54 26.41 -10.80
C GLN A 748 30.72 26.41 -12.32
N GLN A 749 31.91 26.03 -12.81
CA GLN A 749 32.19 25.96 -14.25
C GLN A 749 31.39 24.88 -14.99
N ARG A 750 30.74 23.96 -14.27
CA ARG A 750 30.03 22.80 -14.84
C ARG A 750 28.53 22.83 -14.60
N LEU A 751 28.06 23.71 -13.73
CA LEU A 751 26.64 23.83 -13.39
C LEU A 751 25.97 24.82 -14.33
N LEU A 752 24.98 24.35 -15.10
CA LEU A 752 24.23 25.18 -16.05
C LEU A 752 22.73 25.05 -15.80
N LEU A 753 22.00 26.12 -16.08
CA LEU A 753 20.54 26.15 -16.07
C LEU A 753 19.98 26.22 -17.48
N VAL A 754 18.93 25.46 -17.75
CA VAL A 754 18.16 25.49 -18.99
C VAL A 754 16.70 25.72 -18.63
N TYR A 755 16.18 26.89 -18.97
CA TYR A 755 14.74 27.16 -18.87
C TYR A 755 14.01 26.40 -19.96
N THR A 756 13.03 25.58 -19.57
CA THR A 756 12.33 24.66 -20.49
C THR A 756 11.20 25.32 -21.29
N GLY A 757 10.90 26.60 -21.05
CA GLY A 757 9.77 27.31 -21.67
C GLY A 757 8.38 26.88 -21.18
N LYS A 758 8.30 25.82 -20.36
CA LYS A 758 7.05 25.31 -19.78
C LYS A 758 7.00 25.62 -18.30
N THR A 759 5.91 26.19 -17.82
CA THR A 759 5.65 26.33 -16.38
C THR A 759 4.51 25.39 -15.99
N ARG A 760 4.61 24.77 -14.82
CA ARG A 760 3.55 23.94 -14.24
C ARG A 760 3.39 24.25 -12.77
N LEU A 761 2.15 24.26 -12.30
CA LEU A 761 1.85 24.42 -10.88
C LEU A 761 2.28 23.14 -10.12
N ALA A 762 3.23 23.27 -9.20
CA ALA A 762 3.75 22.18 -8.37
C ALA A 762 2.68 21.53 -7.46
N ARG A 763 1.59 22.25 -7.17
CA ARG A 763 0.53 21.85 -6.24
C ARG A 763 -0.07 20.47 -6.56
N ASN A 764 -0.31 20.16 -7.82
CA ASN A 764 -0.96 18.89 -8.18
C ASN A 764 -0.03 17.69 -7.92
N LEU A 765 1.27 17.82 -8.25
CA LEU A 765 2.25 16.77 -7.98
C LEU A 765 2.44 16.54 -6.47
N LEU A 766 2.49 17.62 -5.69
CA LEU A 766 2.57 17.55 -4.23
C LEU A 766 1.37 16.78 -3.63
N GLN A 767 0.15 17.07 -4.10
CA GLN A 767 -1.04 16.37 -3.62
C GLN A 767 -0.98 14.86 -3.89
N ASP A 768 -0.52 14.44 -5.06
CA ASP A 768 -0.43 13.03 -5.42
C ASP A 768 0.64 12.28 -4.60
N VAL A 769 1.78 12.93 -4.34
CA VAL A 769 2.83 12.40 -3.45
C VAL A 769 2.28 12.20 -2.04
N VAL A 770 1.64 13.23 -1.48
CA VAL A 770 1.09 13.19 -0.11
C VAL A 770 -0.05 12.17 0.01
N ARG A 771 -0.92 12.03 -1.01
CA ARG A 771 -1.94 10.96 -1.05
C ARG A 771 -1.32 9.57 -1.02
N SER A 772 -0.27 9.38 -1.81
CA SER A 772 0.44 8.10 -1.89
C SER A 772 1.16 7.76 -0.57
N TRP A 773 1.66 8.79 0.11
CA TRP A 773 2.18 8.70 1.48
C TRP A 773 1.11 8.27 2.49
N TYR A 774 -0.07 8.92 2.50
CA TYR A 774 -1.18 8.54 3.37
C TYR A 774 -1.66 7.10 3.11
N GLY A 775 -1.59 6.64 1.87
CA GLY A 775 -1.88 5.25 1.49
C GLY A 775 -0.78 4.25 1.89
N ARG A 776 0.36 4.72 2.43
CA ARG A 776 1.57 3.94 2.71
C ARG A 776 1.98 3.05 1.55
N LEU A 777 1.95 3.58 0.33
CA LEU A 777 2.36 2.80 -0.84
C LEU A 777 3.82 2.35 -0.65
N PRO A 778 4.15 1.03 -0.75
CA PRO A 778 5.48 0.53 -0.45
C PRO A 778 6.58 1.26 -1.24
N SER A 779 6.35 1.47 -2.54
CA SER A 779 7.28 2.18 -3.43
C SER A 779 7.56 3.62 -3.02
N ILE A 780 6.64 4.28 -2.31
CA ILE A 780 6.83 5.65 -1.83
C ILE A 780 7.55 5.63 -0.48
N VAL A 781 7.14 4.75 0.44
CA VAL A 781 7.77 4.62 1.76
C VAL A 781 9.25 4.25 1.62
N GLU A 782 9.56 3.20 0.85
CA GLU A 782 10.94 2.77 0.57
C GLU A 782 11.76 3.91 -0.05
N ASN A 783 11.22 4.57 -1.08
CA ASN A 783 11.92 5.64 -1.78
C ASN A 783 12.19 6.89 -0.90
N THR A 784 11.38 7.15 0.14
CA THR A 784 11.68 8.25 1.08
C THR A 784 12.93 8.00 1.92
N GLU A 785 13.16 6.75 2.35
CA GLU A 785 14.39 6.39 3.07
C GLU A 785 15.60 6.45 2.12
N GLU A 786 15.43 6.00 0.88
CA GLU A 786 16.46 6.09 -0.15
C GLU A 786 16.80 7.55 -0.53
N LEU A 787 15.84 8.47 -0.51
CA LEU A 787 16.09 9.90 -0.73
C LEU A 787 17.01 10.48 0.33
N VAL A 788 16.78 10.15 1.60
CA VAL A 788 17.62 10.60 2.72
C VAL A 788 19.03 10.00 2.60
N SER A 789 19.13 8.70 2.34
CA SER A 789 20.41 8.02 2.13
C SER A 789 21.23 8.62 0.98
N ASN A 790 20.56 8.92 -0.14
CA ASN A 790 21.19 9.56 -1.30
C ASN A 790 21.59 11.03 -1.01
N ALA A 791 20.88 11.74 -0.14
CA ALA A 791 21.29 13.08 0.30
C ALA A 791 22.59 13.03 1.12
N GLU A 792 22.72 12.07 2.05
CA GLU A 792 23.96 11.88 2.81
C GLU A 792 25.14 11.46 1.92
N GLU A 793 24.90 10.59 0.92
CA GLU A 793 25.92 10.22 -0.06
C GLU A 793 26.33 11.43 -0.92
N CYS A 794 25.37 12.25 -1.34
CA CYS A 794 25.61 13.49 -2.08
C CYS A 794 26.45 14.47 -1.26
N ALA A 795 26.17 14.63 0.04
CA ALA A 795 26.95 15.49 0.92
C ALA A 795 28.40 15.00 1.04
N ARG A 796 28.60 13.69 1.27
CA ARG A 796 29.94 13.08 1.28
C ARG A 796 30.69 13.29 -0.04
N ALA A 797 30.03 13.09 -1.18
CA ALA A 797 30.62 13.31 -2.49
C ALA A 797 31.07 14.76 -2.71
N CYS A 798 30.32 15.73 -2.17
CA CYS A 798 30.73 17.14 -2.20
C CYS A 798 31.98 17.39 -1.34
N VAL A 799 31.97 16.96 -0.07
CA VAL A 799 33.09 17.16 0.86
C VAL A 799 34.37 16.50 0.35
N GLU A 800 34.27 15.31 -0.23
CA GLU A 800 35.41 14.58 -0.82
C GLU A 800 35.85 15.14 -2.20
N GLY A 801 35.13 16.11 -2.76
CA GLY A 801 35.46 16.76 -4.02
C GLY A 801 35.23 15.91 -5.28
N SER A 802 34.33 14.92 -5.23
CA SER A 802 34.12 13.96 -6.31
C SER A 802 32.95 14.32 -7.23
N LEU A 803 33.23 15.04 -8.33
CA LEU A 803 32.23 15.37 -9.35
C LEU A 803 31.53 14.14 -9.98
N PRO A 804 32.22 13.03 -10.31
CA PRO A 804 31.55 11.85 -10.85
C PRO A 804 30.54 11.24 -9.87
N ARG A 805 30.89 11.16 -8.57
CA ARG A 805 29.97 10.66 -7.54
C ARG A 805 28.79 11.60 -7.32
N LEU A 806 29.01 12.91 -7.36
CA LEU A 806 27.94 13.91 -7.34
C LEU A 806 26.97 13.71 -8.53
N GLY A 807 27.50 13.46 -9.73
CA GLY A 807 26.69 13.15 -10.92
C GLY A 807 25.81 11.91 -10.73
N VAL A 808 26.36 10.83 -10.17
CA VAL A 808 25.61 9.61 -9.84
C VAL A 808 24.49 9.88 -8.82
N CYS A 809 24.78 10.67 -7.78
CA CYS A 809 23.79 11.05 -6.77
C CYS A 809 22.64 11.86 -7.39
N LEU A 810 22.97 12.80 -8.28
CA LEU A 810 22.00 13.65 -8.98
C LEU A 810 21.10 12.84 -9.92
N ASP A 811 21.67 11.88 -10.65
CA ASP A 811 20.90 10.98 -11.51
C ASP A 811 19.98 10.05 -10.71
N ARG A 812 20.49 9.49 -9.60
CA ARG A 812 19.69 8.68 -8.68
C ARG A 812 18.55 9.52 -8.13
N TYR A 813 18.83 10.75 -7.70
CA TYR A 813 17.83 11.69 -7.23
C TYR A 813 16.76 11.98 -8.29
N TRP A 814 17.13 12.13 -9.57
CA TRP A 814 16.14 12.29 -10.63
C TRP A 814 15.22 11.06 -10.78
N GLN A 815 15.76 9.84 -10.67
CA GLN A 815 14.91 8.64 -10.66
C GLN A 815 13.98 8.60 -9.43
N GLN A 816 14.51 8.94 -8.26
CA GLN A 816 13.74 8.99 -7.01
C GLN A 816 12.61 10.03 -7.08
N LYS A 817 12.84 11.20 -7.70
CA LYS A 817 11.78 12.20 -7.96
C LYS A 817 10.68 11.68 -8.88
N LYS A 818 11.03 10.90 -9.90
CA LYS A 818 10.04 10.27 -10.79
C LYS A 818 9.23 9.20 -10.08
N ALA A 819 9.85 8.46 -9.16
CA ALA A 819 9.15 7.51 -8.30
C ALA A 819 8.18 8.20 -7.34
N MET A 820 8.60 9.33 -6.72
CA MET A 820 7.71 10.13 -5.86
C MET A 820 6.53 10.73 -6.62
N ALA A 821 6.80 11.31 -7.80
CA ALA A 821 5.82 12.08 -8.56
C ALA A 821 5.74 11.61 -10.02
N PRO A 822 4.96 10.55 -10.32
CA PRO A 822 4.72 10.06 -11.67
C PRO A 822 4.02 11.14 -12.53
N GLY A 823 4.80 11.94 -13.26
CA GLY A 823 4.30 13.11 -14.00
C GLY A 823 5.22 14.32 -13.95
N CYS A 824 6.33 14.25 -13.21
CA CYS A 824 7.35 15.30 -13.16
C CYS A 824 8.23 15.40 -14.43
N GLU A 825 8.16 14.43 -15.35
CA GLU A 825 8.95 14.40 -16.61
C GLU A 825 8.04 14.37 -17.85
N PRO A 826 7.59 15.54 -18.36
CA PRO A 826 6.86 15.63 -19.62
C PRO A 826 7.70 15.13 -20.80
N ALA A 827 7.05 14.68 -21.89
CA ALA A 827 7.72 14.14 -23.07
C ALA A 827 8.81 15.07 -23.64
N ALA A 828 8.55 16.38 -23.73
CA ALA A 828 9.52 17.36 -24.20
C ALA A 828 10.78 17.45 -23.30
N VAL A 829 10.59 17.39 -21.98
CA VAL A 829 11.71 17.37 -21.02
C VAL A 829 12.50 16.07 -21.15
N ARG A 830 11.82 14.94 -21.31
CA ARG A 830 12.47 13.64 -21.54
C ARG A 830 13.36 13.66 -22.77
N SER A 831 12.86 14.17 -23.90
CA SER A 831 13.64 14.30 -25.13
C SER A 831 14.86 15.21 -24.95
N MET A 832 14.68 16.35 -24.27
CA MET A 832 15.75 17.29 -23.94
C MET A 832 16.84 16.63 -23.07
N MET A 833 16.45 15.98 -21.98
CA MET A 833 17.37 15.27 -21.08
C MET A 833 18.08 14.13 -21.80
N ALA A 834 17.41 13.42 -22.70
CA ALA A 834 18.04 12.37 -23.51
C ALA A 834 19.10 12.94 -24.47
N ALA A 835 18.82 14.06 -25.14
CA ALA A 835 19.76 14.72 -26.04
C ALA A 835 21.00 15.26 -25.32
N LEU A 836 20.82 15.80 -24.10
CA LEU A 836 21.90 16.34 -23.29
C LEU A 836 22.72 15.28 -22.55
N ARG A 837 22.20 14.06 -22.42
CA ARG A 837 22.81 12.98 -21.61
C ARG A 837 24.31 12.76 -21.88
N PRO A 838 24.80 12.76 -23.14
CA PRO A 838 26.22 12.57 -23.43
C PRO A 838 27.13 13.67 -22.84
N LEU A 839 26.61 14.89 -22.64
CA LEU A 839 27.35 16.03 -22.11
C LEU A 839 27.32 16.12 -20.57
N THR A 840 26.47 15.34 -19.91
CA THR A 840 26.21 15.48 -18.46
C THR A 840 26.81 14.34 -17.63
N LEU A 841 27.32 14.68 -16.45
CA LEU A 841 27.55 13.76 -15.34
C LEU A 841 26.24 13.44 -14.61
N GLY A 842 25.33 14.41 -14.52
CA GLY A 842 24.00 14.26 -13.98
C GLY A 842 23.10 15.43 -14.35
N GLN A 843 21.79 15.24 -14.26
CA GLN A 843 20.80 16.26 -14.63
C GLN A 843 19.47 16.05 -13.89
N SER A 844 18.78 17.13 -13.54
CA SER A 844 17.49 17.06 -12.84
C SER A 844 16.68 18.35 -13.05
N LEU A 845 15.35 18.25 -12.99
CA LEU A 845 14.51 19.45 -12.92
C LEU A 845 14.53 20.06 -11.52
N ALA A 846 14.53 21.38 -11.43
CA ALA A 846 14.33 22.11 -10.18
C ALA A 846 12.91 21.90 -9.61
N GLY A 847 12.78 21.89 -8.29
CA GLY A 847 11.50 21.81 -7.58
C GLY A 847 10.73 20.52 -7.84
N ALA A 848 9.39 20.56 -7.83
CA ALA A 848 8.56 19.36 -8.02
C ALA A 848 8.67 18.72 -9.43
N GLY A 849 9.22 19.43 -10.42
CA GLY A 849 9.28 19.04 -11.82
C GLY A 849 8.04 19.41 -12.64
N GLY A 850 7.91 18.84 -13.84
CA GLY A 850 6.82 19.13 -14.79
C GLY A 850 7.02 20.35 -15.69
N GLY A 851 8.11 21.10 -15.48
CA GLY A 851 8.47 22.33 -16.19
C GLY A 851 9.54 23.11 -15.41
N GLY A 852 9.72 24.38 -15.71
CA GLY A 852 10.66 25.28 -15.04
C GLY A 852 12.08 25.15 -15.57
N PHE A 853 13.06 25.17 -14.66
CA PHE A 853 14.46 24.99 -15.00
C PHE A 853 14.90 23.53 -14.88
N LEU A 854 15.58 23.05 -15.92
CA LEU A 854 16.47 21.90 -15.89
C LEU A 854 17.86 22.40 -15.48
N PHE A 855 18.51 21.74 -14.53
CA PHE A 855 19.90 22.02 -14.20
C PHE A 855 20.78 20.82 -14.54
N LEU A 856 21.97 21.13 -15.04
CA LEU A 856 22.90 20.18 -15.63
C LEU A 856 24.23 20.27 -14.90
N LEU A 857 24.82 19.13 -14.58
CA LEU A 857 26.22 19.03 -14.21
C LEU A 857 27.01 18.48 -15.40
N THR A 858 27.80 19.30 -16.07
CA THR A 858 28.49 18.94 -17.32
C THR A 858 29.76 18.14 -17.10
N ARG A 859 30.09 17.27 -18.07
CA ARG A 859 31.29 16.42 -18.06
C ARG A 859 32.58 17.18 -18.28
N GLU A 860 32.53 18.28 -19.01
CA GLU A 860 33.64 19.24 -19.17
C GLU A 860 33.23 20.63 -18.65
N PRO A 861 34.18 21.48 -18.22
CA PRO A 861 33.85 22.82 -17.76
C PRO A 861 33.48 23.73 -18.94
N LEU A 862 32.72 24.79 -18.68
CA LEU A 862 32.39 25.86 -19.63
C LEU A 862 31.69 25.37 -20.92
N GLN A 863 30.81 24.37 -20.82
CA GLN A 863 30.12 23.77 -21.97
C GLN A 863 28.83 24.48 -22.41
N GLU A 864 28.65 25.76 -22.08
CA GLU A 864 27.40 26.50 -22.35
C GLU A 864 27.02 26.49 -23.85
N ASP A 865 27.97 26.83 -24.73
CA ASP A 865 27.74 26.88 -26.18
C ASP A 865 27.40 25.52 -26.76
N ARG A 866 28.04 24.47 -26.24
CA ARG A 866 27.79 23.09 -26.68
C ARG A 866 26.39 22.62 -26.27
N VAL A 867 25.94 22.98 -25.07
CA VAL A 867 24.58 22.73 -24.60
C VAL A 867 23.58 23.49 -25.48
N ARG A 868 23.80 24.78 -25.77
CA ARG A 868 22.96 25.58 -26.68
C ARG A 868 22.83 24.93 -28.06
N GLN A 869 23.94 24.46 -28.63
CA GLN A 869 23.99 23.80 -29.94
C GLN A 869 23.20 22.49 -29.99
N VAL A 870 23.29 21.65 -28.94
CA VAL A 870 22.50 20.41 -28.86
C VAL A 870 21.01 20.70 -28.77
N LEU A 871 20.64 21.71 -27.96
CA LEU A 871 19.25 22.10 -27.78
C LEU A 871 18.64 22.70 -29.06
N SER A 872 19.38 23.54 -29.79
CA SER A 872 18.89 24.13 -31.05
C SER A 872 18.64 23.07 -32.14
N ASN A 873 19.37 21.96 -32.10
CA ASN A 873 19.24 20.86 -33.06
C ASN A 873 18.14 19.86 -32.68
N THR A 874 17.53 20.00 -31.50
CA THR A 874 16.50 19.06 -31.02
C THR A 874 15.11 19.56 -31.43
N GLN A 875 14.46 18.84 -32.33
CA GLN A 875 13.12 19.20 -32.82
C GLN A 875 12.05 19.16 -31.72
N GLY A 876 11.10 20.10 -31.77
CA GLY A 876 9.93 20.14 -30.87
C GLY A 876 10.15 20.82 -29.51
N LEU A 877 11.26 21.53 -29.33
CA LEU A 877 11.52 22.38 -28.17
C LEU A 877 11.20 23.85 -28.49
N GLY A 878 10.49 24.56 -27.60
CA GLY A 878 10.05 25.96 -27.78
C GLY A 878 11.11 26.99 -27.32
N ASP A 879 10.67 28.16 -26.81
CA ASP A 879 11.55 29.22 -26.29
C ASP A 879 12.39 28.76 -25.09
N LEU A 880 13.60 28.26 -25.37
CA LEU A 880 14.58 27.84 -24.39
C LEU A 880 15.62 28.93 -24.14
N SER A 881 16.13 28.98 -22.90
CA SER A 881 17.27 29.83 -22.57
C SER A 881 18.23 29.08 -21.65
N VAL A 882 19.52 29.15 -21.97
CA VAL A 882 20.60 28.62 -21.12
C VAL A 882 21.17 29.77 -20.29
N HIS A 883 21.47 29.52 -19.03
CA HIS A 883 22.02 30.50 -18.10
C HIS A 883 23.21 29.91 -17.36
N SER A 884 24.26 30.71 -17.21
CA SER A 884 25.37 30.41 -16.31
C SER A 884 24.95 30.58 -14.85
N VAL A 885 25.64 29.85 -13.98
CA VAL A 885 25.37 29.80 -12.55
C VAL A 885 26.63 30.20 -11.79
N GLU A 886 26.45 31.04 -10.78
CA GLU A 886 27.49 31.31 -9.78
C GLU A 886 27.00 30.85 -8.40
N ILE A 887 27.88 30.22 -7.62
CA ILE A 887 27.51 29.74 -6.28
C ILE A 887 27.53 30.94 -5.33
N ASP A 888 26.39 31.22 -4.70
CA ASP A 888 26.27 32.31 -3.75
C ASP A 888 26.67 31.84 -2.34
N MET A 889 27.80 32.31 -1.83
CA MET A 889 28.33 31.85 -0.53
C MET A 889 27.68 32.55 0.69
N GLU A 890 26.92 33.62 0.49
CA GLU A 890 26.37 34.43 1.59
C GLU A 890 24.94 34.00 1.94
N GLY A 891 24.10 33.75 0.94
CA GLY A 891 22.66 33.50 1.11
C GLY A 891 21.89 34.82 1.14
N ILE A 892 20.96 34.97 2.08
CA ILE A 892 20.26 36.24 2.29
C ILE A 892 21.28 37.34 2.63
N SER A 893 21.29 38.44 1.87
CA SER A 893 22.08 39.62 2.23
C SER A 893 21.25 40.89 2.28
N LEU A 894 21.87 41.87 2.92
CA LEU A 894 21.35 43.19 3.11
C LEU A 894 22.15 44.10 2.20
N ARG A 895 21.46 44.90 1.39
CA ARG A 895 22.19 45.92 0.64
C ARG A 895 22.72 46.98 1.60
N PRO A 896 24.01 47.35 1.49
CA PRO A 896 24.53 48.52 2.17
C PRO A 896 23.70 49.75 1.81
N ARG A 897 23.62 50.69 2.74
CA ARG A 897 23.02 52.01 2.49
C ARG A 897 23.70 52.58 1.25
N ALA A 898 22.95 52.91 0.21
CA ALA A 898 23.49 53.76 -0.84
C ALA A 898 23.85 55.08 -0.15
N GLU A 899 25.14 55.35 0.00
CA GLU A 899 25.59 56.69 0.35
C GLU A 899 25.02 57.61 -0.73
N SER A 900 24.11 58.50 -0.32
CA SER A 900 23.69 59.58 -1.20
C SER A 900 24.97 60.27 -1.70
N PRO A 901 25.13 60.52 -3.01
CA PRO A 901 26.21 61.37 -3.46
C PRO A 901 26.06 62.71 -2.71
N ALA A 902 27.10 63.05 -1.95
CA ALA A 902 27.15 64.23 -1.10
C ALA A 902 27.00 65.52 -1.91
#